data_AF-A0A1C3YKJ4-F1
#
_entry.id   AF-A0A1C3YKJ4-F1
#
_cell.length_a   1.000
_cell.length_b   1.000
_cell.length_c   1.000
_cell.angle_alpha   90.00
_cell.angle_beta   90.00
_cell.angle_gamma   90.00
#
_symmetry.space_group_name_H-M   'P 1'
#
loop_
_entity.id
_entity.type
_entity.pdbx_description
1 polymer ?
#
loop_
_entity_poly.entity_id
_entity_poly.type
_entity_poly.pdbx_seq_one_letter_code
_entity_poly.pdbx_strand_id
1 'polypeptide(L)'
;MPADETERLMSPTREEGEPTESSPLLNRTDDDQNADVTENDGDSEPSSQPQFPGWSFWPRRNKSSTKSSWRWPSIIAMIILGIIVILIIILGFLVPPAVKEYAEKAAVVEPTNLSIENITSDGIRARIRAKVYLDGSRVDNKNSRRIGKAVTGIMRKLETKETTVNVYLPDYADALAGTAVIPPLVVDIVNGHTNELDFVAEVNPGDAEHIRKIANDWLDGNLNKLKVVGKTKVHLQSGVFPLGSHDVAESMVFEANEIPTMPKYNIERMDLHDRPVDGHGREVIEADVSLKVHNDYPISFQVPTLGFEVLVPNCDSTLPSISVADAITDLIDVSAEADVRASAKGTIRDIPESLIKACPHSESSPLDNFMDRYLHGEDAKVLVRGKKLNDTNTPEWISDILESITVPVDFPGRSFDSLIRNFSLSDVDFKLPDPFADVDDPDGEPKVSGTAQVLAALPPELNVNLGVDQIRSNADLFYKKRKMGELNLRHWQDANSTRIHDDENNETLLNITSRLVDVPLTITDGDVFSEVMQKLLFGGGDITLDIKAEVDVKVKTVLGILTVKKVPAEGKIPVNGFPGNALGKLKPEVGEIEILETTESSIQMRALVNITNPTPYAASIPYLSVHILHDGKLLGEAVSRNVAFNLGKNTNLPVHALWDPLRLGGEDAHEIGRNLLSDYVSGENTTLTARTHKKSIPNVPIIGKALSKINITLPAPRITVPGEDGQDGEKPRFIADATFHLFSSTASFTLLSPLLYNTLYIEHINATALYNHTEPIGQIVHDEPFPATPGRSQTPRLPVEWSPSRVGYGKLKEALGGSLKLDAVANVTVRLGSWTETLYYRGKGIGAKVGL
;
A
#
# COMPACT_ATOMS: atom_id res chain seq x y z
N MET A 1 -1.41 34.68 10.62
CA MET A 1 -1.81 35.62 11.69
C MET A 1 -2.73 34.91 12.66
N PRO A 2 -2.72 35.27 13.94
CA PRO A 2 -1.70 36.08 14.63
C PRO A 2 -0.45 35.21 14.93
N ALA A 3 0.81 35.66 15.00
CA ALA A 3 1.40 36.98 15.29
C ALA A 3 1.45 37.34 16.79
N ASP A 4 2.64 37.74 17.26
CA ASP A 4 2.95 38.86 18.17
C ASP A 4 4.19 38.59 19.04
N GLU A 5 4.98 39.57 19.48
CA GLU A 5 5.45 40.82 18.83
C GLU A 5 6.60 41.43 19.68
N THR A 6 6.99 42.70 19.41
CA THR A 6 7.93 43.55 20.18
C THR A 6 9.41 43.10 20.17
N GLU A 7 10.40 43.85 19.69
CA GLU A 7 10.55 45.28 19.34
C GLU A 7 10.59 46.28 20.51
N ARG A 8 11.77 46.88 20.76
CA ARG A 8 12.05 48.35 20.74
C ARG A 8 13.51 48.64 21.12
N LEU A 9 14.31 49.39 20.35
CA LEU A 9 14.29 50.83 20.02
C LEU A 9 14.74 51.76 21.17
N MET A 10 15.98 52.27 21.09
CA MET A 10 16.33 53.65 21.46
C MET A 10 17.64 54.11 20.79
N SER A 11 17.73 55.41 20.54
CA SER A 11 18.85 56.18 19.95
C SER A 11 18.75 57.62 20.54
N PRO A 12 19.50 58.66 20.10
CA PRO A 12 20.71 58.73 19.25
C PRO A 12 21.83 59.63 19.83
N THR A 13 23.01 59.68 19.19
CA THR A 13 23.80 60.93 19.10
C THR A 13 24.65 61.01 17.81
N ARG A 14 24.91 62.23 17.35
CA ARG A 14 25.84 62.68 16.27
C ARG A 14 27.32 62.50 16.67
N GLU A 15 28.36 62.63 15.83
CA GLU A 15 28.60 63.07 14.42
C GLU A 15 29.90 62.33 13.92
N GLU A 16 30.45 62.40 12.70
CA GLU A 16 30.50 63.39 11.60
C GLU A 16 31.04 62.67 10.30
N GLY A 17 30.86 63.23 9.09
CA GLY A 17 31.72 62.90 7.90
C GLY A 17 31.18 61.94 6.80
N GLU A 18 30.41 62.48 5.85
CA GLU A 18 29.88 61.86 4.61
C GLU A 18 30.81 62.07 3.35
N PRO A 19 30.50 61.58 2.12
CA PRO A 19 30.09 60.21 1.72
C PRO A 19 30.60 59.72 0.32
N THR A 20 30.19 58.48 -0.03
CA THR A 20 29.86 57.86 -1.36
C THR A 20 30.27 58.45 -2.73
N GLU A 21 31.00 57.64 -3.51
CA GLU A 21 30.53 56.82 -4.66
C GLU A 21 29.64 57.35 -5.84
N SER A 22 29.94 56.78 -7.03
CA SER A 22 29.07 56.34 -8.17
C SER A 22 28.19 57.29 -9.05
N SER A 23 28.82 57.78 -10.14
CA SER A 23 28.34 57.59 -11.55
C SER A 23 27.00 58.30 -11.98
N PRO A 24 26.40 58.11 -13.21
CA PRO A 24 26.33 59.24 -14.15
C PRO A 24 24.99 59.48 -14.92
N LEU A 25 25.02 60.51 -15.80
CA LEU A 25 24.18 60.81 -16.98
C LEU A 25 23.02 61.83 -16.86
N LEU A 26 23.16 62.90 -17.67
CA LEU A 26 22.15 63.60 -18.51
C LEU A 26 20.78 63.99 -17.90
N ASN A 27 20.47 65.30 -17.89
CA ASN A 27 19.64 65.88 -18.98
C ASN A 27 19.77 67.43 -19.12
N ARG A 28 19.00 67.95 -20.07
CA ARG A 28 18.94 69.23 -20.79
C ARG A 28 17.87 70.20 -20.22
N THR A 29 18.01 71.51 -20.52
CA THR A 29 16.97 72.61 -20.46
C THR A 29 16.45 73.02 -19.06
N ASP A 30 15.99 74.25 -18.79
CA ASP A 30 15.77 75.47 -19.65
C ASP A 30 15.85 76.79 -18.84
N ASP A 31 15.50 77.91 -19.49
CA ASP A 31 14.99 79.22 -18.97
C ASP A 31 15.93 80.34 -18.44
N ASP A 32 16.06 81.37 -19.28
CA ASP A 32 15.48 82.74 -19.13
C ASP A 32 16.01 83.76 -18.07
N GLN A 33 16.70 84.83 -18.54
CA GLN A 33 16.08 86.17 -18.72
C GLN A 33 17.04 87.24 -19.30
N ASN A 34 16.46 88.29 -19.93
CA ASN A 34 17.16 89.43 -20.55
C ASN A 34 17.02 90.74 -19.73
N ALA A 35 18.09 91.54 -19.64
CA ALA A 35 18.15 93.02 -19.65
C ALA A 35 19.58 93.45 -19.22
N ASP A 36 20.49 94.09 -19.99
CA ASP A 36 20.48 95.12 -21.05
C ASP A 36 20.82 96.55 -20.53
N VAL A 37 21.43 97.38 -21.41
CA VAL A 37 21.64 98.85 -21.30
C VAL A 37 22.81 99.42 -20.43
N THR A 38 23.97 99.62 -21.11
CA THR A 38 24.91 100.79 -21.02
C THR A 38 25.76 101.03 -19.73
N GLU A 39 26.80 101.87 -19.68
CA GLU A 39 27.26 102.98 -20.56
C GLU A 39 28.81 103.22 -20.52
N ASN A 40 29.34 103.90 -21.54
CA ASN A 40 30.62 104.66 -21.76
C ASN A 40 31.72 104.84 -20.66
N ASP A 41 32.97 105.24 -20.94
CA ASP A 41 33.58 105.90 -22.13
C ASP A 41 35.12 105.72 -22.24
N GLY A 42 35.69 106.02 -23.43
CA GLY A 42 37.13 106.33 -23.68
C GLY A 42 38.15 105.15 -23.69
N ASP A 43 39.25 105.18 -24.47
CA ASP A 43 39.65 106.16 -25.50
C ASP A 43 40.65 105.58 -26.55
N SER A 44 40.74 106.26 -27.69
CA SER A 44 41.44 105.98 -28.97
C SER A 44 42.75 105.13 -29.08
N GLU A 45 42.85 104.36 -30.17
CA GLU A 45 44.05 103.71 -30.76
C GLU A 45 44.90 104.67 -31.65
N PRO A 46 45.81 104.23 -32.58
CA PRO A 46 46.96 103.29 -32.51
C PRO A 46 48.29 103.92 -33.03
N SER A 47 49.43 103.23 -32.93
CA SER A 47 50.59 103.40 -33.87
C SER A 47 51.62 102.25 -33.77
N SER A 48 52.62 102.22 -34.66
CA SER A 48 53.50 101.05 -34.88
C SER A 48 54.98 101.39 -35.18
N GLN A 49 55.88 100.39 -35.02
CA GLN A 49 57.30 100.36 -35.46
C GLN A 49 58.29 101.30 -34.69
N PRO A 50 59.64 101.27 -34.94
CA PRO A 50 60.56 100.11 -34.79
C PRO A 50 62.00 100.44 -34.24
N GLN A 51 62.88 99.42 -34.20
CA GLN A 51 64.38 99.46 -34.35
C GLN A 51 65.36 100.09 -33.31
N PHE A 52 66.29 99.26 -32.79
CA PHE A 52 67.70 99.56 -32.34
C PHE A 52 67.91 100.67 -31.27
N PRO A 53 69.13 101.08 -30.82
CA PRO A 53 70.52 100.55 -30.86
C PRO A 53 71.01 100.12 -29.43
N GLY A 54 72.28 100.05 -28.96
CA GLY A 54 73.65 100.01 -29.54
C GLY A 54 74.77 100.55 -28.58
N TRP A 55 76.03 100.08 -28.74
CA TRP A 55 77.30 100.56 -28.10
C TRP A 55 77.45 100.46 -26.54
N SER A 56 78.62 100.69 -25.90
CA SER A 56 80.03 100.23 -26.10
C SER A 56 80.95 100.78 -24.97
N PHE A 57 81.91 100.03 -24.39
CA PHE A 57 83.14 100.57 -23.74
C PHE A 57 84.22 99.50 -23.41
N TRP A 58 85.46 99.96 -23.14
CA TRP A 58 86.74 99.24 -22.87
C TRP A 58 87.51 100.04 -21.76
N PRO A 59 88.71 99.66 -21.25
CA PRO A 59 89.40 98.36 -21.16
C PRO A 59 90.03 98.05 -19.76
N ARG A 60 90.61 96.85 -19.57
CA ARG A 60 92.02 96.75 -19.08
C ARG A 60 92.70 95.43 -19.46
N ARG A 61 94.02 95.39 -19.27
CA ARG A 61 94.98 94.52 -19.98
C ARG A 61 95.90 93.82 -19.00
N ASN A 62 96.11 92.51 -19.13
CA ASN A 62 97.37 91.90 -18.72
C ASN A 62 97.73 90.63 -19.52
N LYS A 63 98.99 90.23 -19.43
CA LYS A 63 99.59 89.05 -20.12
C LYS A 63 99.28 87.75 -19.32
N SER A 64 99.49 86.51 -19.79
CA SER A 64 100.37 86.05 -20.89
C SER A 64 99.97 84.70 -21.52
N SER A 65 100.64 84.37 -22.64
CA SER A 65 101.08 83.03 -23.07
C SER A 65 100.08 81.92 -23.49
N THR A 66 100.10 81.65 -24.81
CA THR A 66 100.16 80.33 -25.49
C THR A 66 98.99 79.33 -25.50
N LYS A 67 98.38 79.21 -26.70
CA LYS A 67 98.00 77.99 -27.46
C LYS A 67 97.62 76.69 -26.71
N SER A 68 96.44 76.16 -27.02
CA SER A 68 96.29 74.80 -27.60
C SER A 68 94.97 74.66 -28.37
N SER A 69 94.74 73.52 -29.05
CA SER A 69 93.67 73.33 -30.05
C SER A 69 92.47 72.49 -29.59
N TRP A 70 91.39 72.63 -30.38
CA TRP A 70 90.07 71.99 -30.28
C TRP A 70 90.11 70.45 -30.18
N ARG A 71 89.15 69.84 -29.47
CA ARG A 71 88.88 68.39 -29.46
C ARG A 71 87.37 68.11 -29.53
N TRP A 72 86.93 67.33 -30.51
CA TRP A 72 85.53 66.91 -30.72
C TRP A 72 85.07 65.59 -30.02
N PRO A 73 85.91 64.62 -29.60
CA PRO A 73 85.42 63.30 -29.16
C PRO A 73 84.46 63.26 -27.96
N SER A 74 84.57 64.19 -26.99
CA SER A 74 83.82 64.09 -25.72
C SER A 74 82.32 64.34 -25.87
N ILE A 75 81.89 65.19 -26.81
CA ILE A 75 80.47 65.48 -27.04
C ILE A 75 79.77 64.24 -27.64
N ILE A 76 80.42 63.58 -28.59
CA ILE A 76 79.92 62.33 -29.20
C ILE A 76 79.83 61.23 -28.13
N ALA A 77 80.85 61.09 -27.27
CA ALA A 77 80.83 60.14 -26.16
C ALA A 77 79.69 60.43 -25.16
N MET A 78 79.45 61.70 -24.79
CA MET A 78 78.35 62.10 -23.91
C MET A 78 76.97 61.85 -24.52
N ILE A 79 76.80 62.09 -25.83
CA ILE A 79 75.54 61.81 -26.54
C ILE A 79 75.30 60.29 -26.62
N ILE A 80 76.32 59.50 -26.97
CA ILE A 80 76.22 58.04 -27.00
C ILE A 80 75.91 57.49 -25.60
N LEU A 81 76.58 57.97 -24.56
CA LEU A 81 76.34 57.53 -23.18
C LEU A 81 74.95 57.97 -22.68
N GLY A 82 74.49 59.17 -23.04
CA GLY A 82 73.12 59.63 -22.77
C GLY A 82 72.06 58.76 -23.47
N ILE A 83 72.27 58.41 -24.74
CA ILE A 83 71.41 57.48 -25.49
C ILE A 83 71.43 56.09 -24.82
N ILE A 84 72.60 55.58 -24.42
CA ILE A 84 72.72 54.29 -23.73
C ILE A 84 71.98 54.31 -22.39
N VAL A 85 72.11 55.38 -21.58
CA VAL A 85 71.40 55.51 -20.30
C VAL A 85 69.88 55.60 -20.52
N ILE A 86 69.42 56.38 -21.50
CA ILE A 86 67.99 56.45 -21.87
C ILE A 86 67.48 55.08 -22.35
N LEU A 87 68.28 54.36 -23.14
CA LEU A 87 67.95 53.04 -23.68
C LEU A 87 67.94 51.96 -22.59
N ILE A 88 68.82 52.06 -21.58
CA ILE A 88 68.79 51.23 -20.36
C ILE A 88 67.56 51.56 -19.49
N ILE A 89 67.19 52.83 -19.33
CA ILE A 89 65.97 53.23 -18.61
C ILE A 89 64.71 52.69 -19.33
N ILE A 90 64.68 52.80 -20.67
CA ILE A 90 63.58 52.27 -21.48
C ILE A 90 63.52 50.74 -21.36
N LEU A 91 64.59 50.01 -21.71
CA LEU A 91 64.59 48.54 -21.70
C LEU A 91 64.51 47.92 -20.30
N GLY A 92 65.04 48.60 -19.27
CA GLY A 92 65.14 48.08 -17.91
C GLY A 92 63.99 48.46 -16.97
N PHE A 93 63.31 49.59 -17.20
CA PHE A 93 62.28 50.11 -16.28
C PHE A 93 60.94 50.44 -16.95
N LEU A 94 60.90 50.84 -18.23
CA LEU A 94 59.64 51.16 -18.91
C LEU A 94 59.07 49.97 -19.69
N VAL A 95 59.92 49.22 -20.39
CA VAL A 95 59.50 48.06 -21.19
C VAL A 95 59.01 46.89 -20.34
N PRO A 96 59.66 46.46 -19.24
CA PRO A 96 59.21 45.30 -18.46
C PRO A 96 57.78 45.43 -17.89
N PRO A 97 57.37 46.51 -17.20
CA PRO A 97 56.00 46.63 -16.71
C PRO A 97 55.00 46.84 -17.86
N ALA A 98 55.39 47.53 -18.94
CA ALA A 98 54.53 47.74 -20.11
C ALA A 98 54.26 46.45 -20.89
N VAL A 99 55.25 45.55 -20.98
CA VAL A 99 55.11 44.21 -21.58
C VAL A 99 54.32 43.29 -20.65
N LYS A 100 54.50 43.40 -19.32
CA LYS A 100 53.70 42.66 -18.34
C LYS A 100 52.21 43.03 -18.43
N GLU A 101 51.86 44.32 -18.33
CA GLU A 101 50.47 44.78 -18.48
C GLU A 101 49.87 44.34 -19.84
N TYR A 102 50.67 44.37 -20.90
CA TYR A 102 50.24 43.92 -22.21
C TYR A 102 49.96 42.41 -22.25
N ALA A 103 50.85 41.58 -21.72
CA ALA A 103 50.67 40.12 -21.71
C ALA A 103 49.44 39.70 -20.86
N GLU A 104 49.26 40.31 -19.69
CA GLU A 104 48.14 40.02 -18.79
C GLU A 104 46.78 40.46 -19.38
N LYS A 105 46.69 41.63 -20.01
CA LYS A 105 45.41 42.16 -20.53
C LYS A 105 45.06 41.74 -21.97
N ALA A 106 46.05 41.46 -22.81
CA ALA A 106 45.84 41.14 -24.24
C ALA A 106 45.61 39.65 -24.52
N ALA A 107 45.97 38.75 -23.60
CA ALA A 107 45.80 37.31 -23.82
C ALA A 107 44.32 36.92 -23.90
N VAL A 108 43.96 36.15 -24.93
CA VAL A 108 42.66 35.52 -25.08
C VAL A 108 42.86 34.04 -25.37
N VAL A 109 42.14 33.21 -24.62
CA VAL A 109 42.12 31.74 -24.76
C VAL A 109 40.67 31.32 -24.88
N GLU A 110 40.32 30.73 -26.01
CA GLU A 110 38.98 30.22 -26.32
C GLU A 110 39.07 28.68 -26.46
N PRO A 111 38.58 27.89 -25.50
CA PRO A 111 38.51 26.44 -25.66
C PRO A 111 37.54 26.09 -26.80
N THR A 112 37.91 25.12 -27.65
CA THR A 112 37.11 24.74 -28.83
C THR A 112 36.70 23.27 -28.85
N ASN A 113 37.45 22.38 -28.19
CA ASN A 113 37.05 20.99 -27.94
C ASN A 113 37.88 20.40 -26.79
N LEU A 114 37.28 19.52 -26.00
CA LEU A 114 37.95 18.72 -24.97
C LEU A 114 37.49 17.27 -25.14
N SER A 115 38.40 16.36 -25.46
CA SER A 115 38.07 14.94 -25.66
C SER A 115 39.03 14.04 -24.89
N ILE A 116 38.52 13.07 -24.15
CA ILE A 116 39.36 12.08 -23.47
C ILE A 116 39.76 11.02 -24.52
N GLU A 117 41.06 10.88 -24.79
CA GLU A 117 41.56 9.87 -25.74
C GLU A 117 41.63 8.48 -25.11
N ASN A 118 42.02 8.38 -23.84
CA ASN A 118 41.98 7.13 -23.09
C ASN A 118 42.05 7.37 -21.57
N ILE A 119 41.58 6.38 -20.81
CA ILE A 119 41.85 6.21 -19.38
C ILE A 119 43.10 5.34 -19.23
N THR A 120 44.02 5.70 -18.33
CA THR A 120 45.27 4.97 -18.08
C THR A 120 45.34 4.45 -16.64
N SER A 121 46.35 3.61 -16.37
CA SER A 121 46.70 3.12 -15.03
C SER A 121 46.88 4.22 -13.99
N ASP A 122 47.33 5.40 -14.41
CA ASP A 122 47.80 6.49 -13.55
C ASP A 122 46.93 7.77 -13.63
N GLY A 123 46.02 7.84 -14.62
CA GLY A 123 45.16 9.00 -14.83
C GLY A 123 44.35 8.97 -16.12
N ILE A 124 44.15 10.15 -16.73
CA ILE A 124 43.33 10.37 -17.93
C ILE A 124 44.18 11.10 -18.99
N ARG A 125 44.15 10.63 -20.24
CA ARG A 125 44.71 11.38 -21.38
C ARG A 125 43.65 12.27 -22.00
N ALA A 126 43.72 13.57 -21.72
CA ALA A 126 42.79 14.56 -22.23
C ALA A 126 43.43 15.34 -23.40
N ARG A 127 42.81 15.26 -24.58
CA ARG A 127 43.16 16.08 -25.73
C ARG A 127 42.43 17.42 -25.65
N ILE A 128 43.20 18.49 -25.61
CA ILE A 128 42.74 19.87 -25.45
C ILE A 128 42.93 20.60 -26.78
N ARG A 129 41.83 21.14 -27.31
CA ARG A 129 41.85 22.08 -28.44
C ARG A 129 41.39 23.46 -28.01
N ALA A 130 42.18 24.48 -28.34
CA ALA A 130 41.90 25.86 -27.99
C ALA A 130 42.47 26.84 -29.01
N LYS A 131 41.81 28.00 -29.16
CA LYS A 131 42.30 29.14 -29.92
C LYS A 131 42.95 30.14 -28.98
N VAL A 132 44.19 30.51 -29.26
CA VAL A 132 44.97 31.45 -28.44
C VAL A 132 45.48 32.59 -29.30
N TYR A 133 45.14 33.82 -28.91
CA TYR A 133 45.57 35.05 -29.61
C TYR A 133 45.82 36.19 -28.63
N LEU A 134 46.67 37.14 -29.05
CA LEU A 134 46.84 38.40 -28.32
C LEU A 134 46.02 39.50 -28.98
N ASP A 135 44.88 39.88 -28.39
CA ASP A 135 44.19 41.11 -28.76
C ASP A 135 44.62 42.28 -27.86
N GLY A 136 45.63 43.00 -28.34
CA GLY A 136 46.05 44.25 -27.72
C GLY A 136 45.02 45.38 -27.80
N SER A 137 43.81 45.21 -28.35
CA SER A 137 42.74 46.21 -28.21
C SER A 137 42.29 46.35 -26.75
N ARG A 138 42.25 45.22 -26.01
CA ARG A 138 41.91 45.07 -24.58
C ARG A 138 42.87 45.78 -23.60
N VAL A 139 43.90 46.45 -24.09
CA VAL A 139 44.90 47.16 -23.27
C VAL A 139 44.59 48.67 -23.30
N ASP A 140 44.05 49.18 -22.19
CA ASP A 140 43.65 50.59 -22.03
C ASP A 140 44.83 51.55 -22.21
N ASN A 141 45.96 51.18 -21.61
CA ASN A 141 47.17 51.97 -21.59
C ASN A 141 47.80 52.03 -22.99
N LYS A 142 47.61 53.17 -23.68
CA LYS A 142 48.13 53.43 -25.02
C LYS A 142 49.64 53.22 -25.16
N ASN A 143 50.42 53.35 -24.07
CA ASN A 143 51.86 53.13 -24.08
C ASN A 143 52.19 51.63 -23.98
N SER A 144 51.63 50.92 -23.00
CA SER A 144 51.75 49.45 -22.89
C SER A 144 51.26 48.74 -24.16
N ARG A 145 50.14 49.22 -24.74
CA ARG A 145 49.63 48.73 -26.03
C ARG A 145 50.59 48.92 -27.21
N ARG A 146 51.36 50.01 -27.25
CA ARG A 146 52.35 50.26 -28.31
C ARG A 146 53.64 49.48 -28.08
N ILE A 147 54.14 49.47 -26.85
CA ILE A 147 55.36 48.75 -26.47
C ILE A 147 55.15 47.24 -26.63
N GLY A 148 54.04 46.70 -26.11
CA GLY A 148 53.68 45.29 -26.24
C GLY A 148 53.59 44.83 -27.69
N LYS A 149 52.80 45.50 -28.54
CA LYS A 149 52.70 45.17 -29.98
C LYS A 149 54.05 45.21 -30.71
N ALA A 150 54.96 46.11 -30.30
CA ALA A 150 56.31 46.15 -30.86
C ALA A 150 57.19 44.99 -30.35
N VAL A 151 57.15 44.67 -29.05
CA VAL A 151 57.95 43.59 -28.45
C VAL A 151 57.47 42.21 -28.91
N THR A 152 56.17 41.92 -28.89
CA THR A 152 55.67 40.62 -29.37
C THR A 152 55.80 40.48 -30.88
N GLY A 153 55.74 41.58 -31.65
CA GLY A 153 56.09 41.62 -33.07
C GLY A 153 57.56 41.31 -33.38
N ILE A 154 58.47 41.52 -32.43
CA ILE A 154 59.90 41.18 -32.55
C ILE A 154 60.16 39.74 -32.08
N MET A 155 59.64 39.34 -30.92
CA MET A 155 59.80 37.98 -30.38
C MET A 155 59.14 36.94 -31.27
N ARG A 156 57.92 37.24 -31.74
CA ARG A 156 57.04 36.43 -32.60
C ARG A 156 56.61 35.10 -31.98
N LYS A 157 57.53 34.25 -31.52
CA LYS A 157 57.21 32.97 -30.87
C LYS A 157 57.56 32.96 -29.38
N LEU A 158 56.69 32.34 -28.61
CA LEU A 158 56.87 31.98 -27.22
C LEU A 158 56.80 30.45 -27.11
N GLU A 159 57.78 29.86 -26.46
CA GLU A 159 57.92 28.42 -26.27
C GLU A 159 57.84 28.11 -24.78
N THR A 160 56.96 27.17 -24.39
CA THR A 160 56.92 26.60 -23.04
C THR A 160 57.68 25.28 -23.03
N LYS A 161 58.21 24.90 -21.87
CA LYS A 161 58.60 23.51 -21.61
C LYS A 161 57.41 22.71 -21.07
N GLU A 162 57.59 21.40 -20.98
CA GLU A 162 56.70 20.53 -20.21
C GLU A 162 56.46 21.13 -18.82
N THR A 163 55.19 21.24 -18.44
CA THR A 163 54.75 22.05 -17.29
C THR A 163 53.65 21.31 -16.54
N THR A 164 53.91 20.95 -15.29
CA THR A 164 52.92 20.33 -14.39
C THR A 164 52.06 21.40 -13.73
N VAL A 165 50.74 21.29 -13.87
CA VAL A 165 49.75 22.15 -13.22
C VAL A 165 49.11 21.38 -12.07
N ASN A 166 49.27 21.88 -10.84
CA ASN A 166 48.66 21.28 -9.67
C ASN A 166 47.31 21.97 -9.40
N VAL A 167 46.22 21.20 -9.35
CA VAL A 167 44.86 21.72 -9.25
C VAL A 167 44.39 21.60 -7.80
N TYR A 168 44.18 22.74 -7.14
CA TYR A 168 43.79 22.82 -5.73
C TYR A 168 42.35 23.30 -5.53
N LEU A 169 41.73 22.88 -4.43
CA LEU A 169 40.39 23.26 -4.01
C LEU A 169 40.43 23.98 -2.66
N PRO A 170 40.45 25.33 -2.62
CA PRO A 170 40.56 26.08 -1.37
C PRO A 170 39.42 25.79 -0.40
N ASP A 171 38.21 25.62 -0.94
CA ASP A 171 36.98 25.37 -0.17
C ASP A 171 37.03 24.00 0.55
N TYR A 172 37.87 23.07 0.05
CA TYR A 172 38.15 21.76 0.64
C TYR A 172 39.51 21.73 1.35
N ALA A 173 39.84 22.78 2.10
CA ALA A 173 41.08 22.94 2.86
C ALA A 173 42.38 22.87 2.00
N ASP A 174 42.36 23.51 0.83
CA ASP A 174 43.44 23.48 -0.17
C ASP A 174 43.81 22.04 -0.63
N ALA A 175 42.83 21.13 -0.68
CA ALA A 175 43.02 19.77 -1.19
C ALA A 175 43.52 19.76 -2.65
N LEU A 176 44.42 18.84 -2.97
CA LEU A 176 44.88 18.59 -4.35
C LEU A 176 43.86 17.69 -5.06
N ALA A 177 43.12 18.24 -6.02
CA ALA A 177 42.15 17.51 -6.84
C ALA A 177 42.80 16.69 -7.97
N GLY A 178 44.02 17.05 -8.37
CA GLY A 178 44.80 16.33 -9.37
C GLY A 178 45.99 17.13 -9.89
N THR A 179 46.76 16.52 -10.79
CA THR A 179 47.88 17.17 -11.48
C THR A 179 47.77 16.93 -12.98
N ALA A 180 47.99 17.98 -13.79
CA ALA A 180 47.95 17.92 -15.25
C ALA A 180 49.33 18.21 -15.84
N VAL A 181 49.91 17.25 -16.55
CA VAL A 181 51.16 17.40 -17.29
C VAL A 181 50.85 17.94 -18.68
N ILE A 182 51.21 19.21 -18.92
CA ILE A 182 51.04 19.89 -20.21
C ILE A 182 52.37 19.76 -20.98
N PRO A 183 52.36 19.27 -22.24
CA PRO A 183 53.56 19.15 -23.06
C PRO A 183 54.13 20.51 -23.50
N PRO A 184 55.35 20.58 -24.05
CA PRO A 184 55.91 21.81 -24.63
C PRO A 184 54.99 22.42 -25.70
N LEU A 185 54.56 23.67 -25.51
CA LEU A 185 53.70 24.42 -26.44
C LEU A 185 54.50 25.52 -27.14
N VAL A 186 54.11 25.83 -28.39
CA VAL A 186 54.69 26.94 -29.18
C VAL A 186 53.57 27.84 -29.67
N VAL A 187 53.59 29.10 -29.25
CA VAL A 187 52.54 30.10 -29.53
C VAL A 187 53.15 31.28 -30.27
N ASP A 188 52.58 31.68 -31.41
CA ASP A 188 52.91 32.95 -32.06
C ASP A 188 52.14 34.09 -31.37
N ILE A 189 52.88 35.01 -30.78
CA ILE A 189 52.40 36.14 -29.97
C ILE A 189 52.26 37.44 -30.77
N VAL A 190 52.33 37.40 -32.10
CA VAL A 190 52.00 38.57 -32.93
C VAL A 190 50.53 38.95 -32.71
N ASN A 191 50.29 40.23 -32.41
CA ASN A 191 48.95 40.73 -32.11
C ASN A 191 47.92 40.40 -33.21
N GLY A 192 46.84 39.71 -32.83
CA GLY A 192 45.77 39.30 -33.75
C GLY A 192 46.09 38.08 -34.61
N HIS A 193 47.21 37.39 -34.36
CA HIS A 193 47.43 36.05 -34.89
C HIS A 193 46.69 35.03 -34.01
N THR A 194 45.94 34.11 -34.64
CA THR A 194 45.21 33.04 -33.94
C THR A 194 45.98 31.74 -34.05
N ASN A 195 46.43 31.21 -32.91
CA ASN A 195 47.04 29.91 -32.80
C ASN A 195 45.95 28.88 -32.51
N GLU A 196 45.87 27.82 -33.31
CA GLU A 196 45.06 26.65 -32.99
C GLU A 196 45.95 25.64 -32.26
N LEU A 197 45.79 25.55 -30.94
CA LEU A 197 46.43 24.55 -30.11
C LEU A 197 45.64 23.24 -30.21
N ASP A 198 46.34 22.13 -30.42
CA ASP A 198 45.82 20.76 -30.30
C ASP A 198 46.92 19.92 -29.65
N PHE A 199 46.74 19.54 -28.38
CA PHE A 199 47.72 18.78 -27.60
C PHE A 199 47.04 17.80 -26.63
N VAL A 200 47.76 16.75 -26.23
CA VAL A 200 47.32 15.81 -25.20
C VAL A 200 48.01 16.14 -23.89
N ALA A 201 47.24 16.29 -22.81
CA ALA A 201 47.72 16.40 -21.45
C ALA A 201 47.42 15.11 -20.68
N GLU A 202 48.33 14.73 -19.77
CA GLU A 202 48.10 13.62 -18.84
C GLU A 202 47.61 14.18 -17.51
N VAL A 203 46.40 13.81 -17.11
CA VAL A 203 45.72 14.34 -15.92
C VAL A 203 45.54 13.22 -14.90
N ASN A 204 46.34 13.26 -13.84
CA ASN A 204 46.33 12.26 -12.79
C ASN A 204 45.45 12.77 -11.63
N PRO A 205 44.55 11.94 -11.08
CA PRO A 205 43.64 12.34 -10.01
C PRO A 205 44.37 12.67 -8.70
N GLY A 206 43.68 13.40 -7.83
CA GLY A 206 44.07 13.58 -6.44
C GLY A 206 43.71 12.39 -5.56
N ASP A 207 43.77 12.63 -4.25
CA ASP A 207 43.40 11.66 -3.22
C ASP A 207 41.88 11.40 -3.21
N ALA A 208 41.49 10.12 -3.26
CA ALA A 208 40.11 9.66 -3.28
C ALA A 208 39.29 10.15 -2.06
N GLU A 209 39.90 10.33 -0.88
CA GLU A 209 39.24 10.90 0.31
C GLU A 209 38.77 12.35 0.11
N HIS A 210 39.42 13.09 -0.78
CA HIS A 210 39.02 14.45 -1.15
C HIS A 210 37.98 14.43 -2.27
N ILE A 211 38.14 13.53 -3.24
CA ILE A 211 37.16 13.34 -4.32
C ILE A 211 35.80 12.88 -3.78
N ARG A 212 35.77 11.97 -2.78
CA ARG A 212 34.53 11.55 -2.11
C ARG A 212 33.73 12.72 -1.54
N LYS A 213 34.40 13.68 -0.88
CA LYS A 213 33.71 14.81 -0.23
C LYS A 213 32.96 15.65 -1.27
N ILE A 214 33.63 15.99 -2.37
CA ILE A 214 33.05 16.74 -3.49
C ILE A 214 31.93 15.93 -4.15
N ALA A 215 32.12 14.62 -4.36
CA ALA A 215 31.11 13.74 -4.95
C ALA A 215 29.87 13.59 -4.07
N ASN A 216 30.02 13.52 -2.75
CA ASN A 216 28.90 13.47 -1.80
C ASN A 216 28.19 14.83 -1.74
N ASP A 217 28.91 15.95 -1.60
CA ASP A 217 28.32 17.30 -1.61
C ASP A 217 27.58 17.57 -2.93
N TRP A 218 28.02 16.96 -4.03
CA TRP A 218 27.36 16.99 -5.33
C TRP A 218 26.09 16.13 -5.37
N LEU A 219 26.16 14.86 -4.94
CA LEU A 219 25.02 13.93 -4.88
C LEU A 219 23.91 14.42 -3.94
N ASP A 220 24.26 15.04 -2.82
CA ASP A 220 23.32 15.62 -1.86
C ASP A 220 22.77 17.00 -2.33
N GLY A 221 23.26 17.55 -3.44
CA GLY A 221 22.85 18.86 -3.97
C GLY A 221 23.37 20.06 -3.17
N ASN A 222 24.32 19.86 -2.27
CA ASN A 222 24.92 20.90 -1.43
C ASN A 222 25.99 21.76 -2.16
N LEU A 223 26.57 21.24 -3.24
CA LEU A 223 27.65 21.87 -4.01
C LEU A 223 27.16 23.08 -4.86
N ASN A 224 26.83 24.18 -4.19
CA ASN A 224 26.32 25.42 -4.80
C ASN A 224 27.41 26.25 -5.52
N LYS A 225 28.69 25.98 -5.22
CA LYS A 225 29.85 26.72 -5.74
C LYS A 225 31.11 25.88 -5.58
N LEU A 226 31.98 25.88 -6.57
CA LEU A 226 33.28 25.18 -6.52
C LEU A 226 34.40 26.11 -7.01
N LYS A 227 35.30 26.54 -6.10
CA LYS A 227 36.51 27.25 -6.49
C LYS A 227 37.65 26.27 -6.79
N VAL A 228 38.24 26.43 -7.98
CA VAL A 228 39.36 25.61 -8.46
C VAL A 228 40.56 26.53 -8.72
N VAL A 229 41.72 26.21 -8.16
CA VAL A 229 42.95 27.02 -8.30
C VAL A 229 44.08 26.18 -8.89
N GLY A 230 44.36 26.42 -10.17
CA GLY A 230 45.52 25.83 -10.85
C GLY A 230 46.79 26.60 -10.50
N LYS A 231 47.74 25.95 -9.82
CA LYS A 231 49.04 26.53 -9.43
C LYS A 231 50.15 25.82 -10.23
N THR A 232 51.00 26.56 -10.93
CA THR A 232 52.08 26.01 -11.77
C THR A 232 53.29 26.95 -11.90
N LYS A 233 54.39 26.44 -12.45
CA LYS A 233 55.63 27.21 -12.71
C LYS A 233 56.04 27.09 -14.18
N VAL A 234 55.50 27.98 -15.01
CA VAL A 234 55.70 27.96 -16.47
C VAL A 234 57.13 28.39 -16.79
N HIS A 235 57.83 27.58 -17.57
CA HIS A 235 59.19 27.88 -18.05
C HIS A 235 59.12 28.43 -19.46
N LEU A 236 59.47 29.72 -19.62
CA LEU A 236 59.30 30.47 -20.88
C LEU A 236 60.62 30.68 -21.61
N GLN A 237 60.58 30.55 -22.93
CA GLN A 237 61.71 30.78 -23.83
C GLN A 237 61.22 31.43 -25.14
N SER A 238 62.07 32.23 -25.79
CA SER A 238 61.81 32.77 -27.13
C SER A 238 63.05 32.59 -28.00
N GLY A 239 63.05 31.56 -28.83
CA GLY A 239 64.21 31.13 -29.61
C GLY A 239 65.41 30.80 -28.70
N VAL A 240 66.49 31.56 -28.83
CA VAL A 240 67.72 31.38 -28.02
C VAL A 240 67.71 32.14 -26.69
N PHE A 241 66.66 32.91 -26.38
CA PHE A 241 66.57 33.70 -25.14
C PHE A 241 65.67 33.01 -24.10
N PRO A 242 66.23 32.47 -22.99
CA PRO A 242 65.42 32.00 -21.87
C PRO A 242 64.81 33.19 -21.14
N LEU A 243 63.50 33.17 -20.92
CA LEU A 243 62.74 34.24 -20.25
C LEU A 243 62.49 33.94 -18.77
N GLY A 244 63.03 32.82 -18.27
CA GLY A 244 62.94 32.39 -16.87
C GLY A 244 61.72 31.53 -16.58
N SER A 245 61.56 31.24 -15.28
CA SER A 245 60.43 30.47 -14.73
C SER A 245 59.50 31.43 -14.01
N HIS A 246 58.22 31.41 -14.35
CA HIS A 246 57.20 32.30 -13.78
C HIS A 246 56.14 31.48 -13.07
N ASP A 247 55.87 31.81 -11.82
CA ASP A 247 54.81 31.17 -11.04
C ASP A 247 53.46 31.75 -11.46
N VAL A 248 52.55 30.88 -11.90
CA VAL A 248 51.22 31.22 -12.39
C VAL A 248 50.20 30.52 -11.50
N ALA A 249 49.25 31.29 -10.97
CA ALA A 249 48.17 30.80 -10.13
C ALA A 249 46.86 31.40 -10.61
N GLU A 250 46.07 30.60 -11.32
CA GLU A 250 44.78 31.01 -11.90
C GLU A 250 43.65 30.38 -11.11
N SER A 251 42.56 31.13 -10.86
CA SER A 251 41.40 30.60 -10.13
C SER A 251 40.12 30.68 -10.95
N MET A 252 39.58 29.51 -11.28
CA MET A 252 38.23 29.37 -11.81
C MET A 252 37.24 29.19 -10.67
N VAL A 253 36.00 29.61 -10.90
CA VAL A 253 34.89 29.52 -9.96
C VAL A 253 33.70 29.04 -10.78
N PHE A 254 33.19 27.86 -10.45
CA PHE A 254 31.98 27.32 -11.05
C PHE A 254 30.81 27.61 -10.12
N GLU A 255 29.74 28.21 -10.65
CA GLU A 255 28.50 28.43 -9.90
C GLU A 255 27.48 27.30 -10.15
N ALA A 256 26.42 27.22 -9.34
CA ALA A 256 25.49 26.07 -9.33
C ALA A 256 24.84 25.71 -10.69
N ASN A 257 24.80 26.64 -11.64
CA ASN A 257 24.30 26.45 -13.00
C ASN A 257 25.37 26.00 -14.03
N GLU A 258 26.64 25.99 -13.64
CA GLU A 258 27.79 25.54 -14.43
C GLU A 258 28.31 24.18 -13.94
N ILE A 259 27.99 23.81 -12.70
CA ILE A 259 28.21 22.49 -12.12
C ILE A 259 27.20 21.51 -12.75
N PRO A 260 27.63 20.35 -13.28
CA PRO A 260 26.72 19.35 -13.83
C PRO A 260 25.61 18.95 -12.85
N THR A 261 24.37 18.79 -13.31
CA THR A 261 23.34 18.10 -12.51
C THR A 261 23.44 16.60 -12.67
N MET A 262 23.01 15.81 -11.68
CA MET A 262 22.87 14.36 -11.82
C MET A 262 21.97 14.04 -13.04
N PRO A 263 22.45 13.25 -14.03
CA PRO A 263 21.72 13.05 -15.27
C PRO A 263 20.51 12.14 -15.05
N LYS A 264 19.41 12.42 -15.77
CA LYS A 264 18.21 11.60 -15.70
C LYS A 264 18.45 10.27 -16.40
N TYR A 265 18.31 9.18 -15.65
CA TYR A 265 18.37 7.82 -16.17
C TYR A 265 16.97 7.24 -16.38
N ASN A 266 16.86 6.29 -17.30
CA ASN A 266 15.67 5.46 -17.49
C ASN A 266 16.08 3.98 -17.54
N ILE A 267 15.34 3.12 -16.84
CA ILE A 267 15.55 1.67 -16.89
C ILE A 267 14.81 1.15 -18.14
N GLU A 268 15.55 0.74 -19.18
CA GLU A 268 14.96 0.18 -20.41
C GLU A 268 14.58 -1.30 -20.23
N ARG A 269 15.29 -2.04 -19.37
CA ARG A 269 14.96 -3.42 -18.99
C ARG A 269 15.49 -3.75 -17.60
N MET A 270 14.73 -4.54 -16.86
CA MET A 270 15.20 -5.30 -15.70
C MET A 270 14.63 -6.73 -15.78
N ASP A 271 15.45 -7.75 -15.53
CA ASP A 271 15.07 -9.16 -15.68
C ASP A 271 15.84 -10.04 -14.67
N LEU A 272 15.16 -10.41 -13.57
CA LEU A 272 15.65 -11.31 -12.55
C LEU A 272 15.29 -12.75 -12.91
N HIS A 273 16.28 -13.63 -13.04
CA HIS A 273 16.07 -15.03 -13.39
C HIS A 273 17.00 -15.96 -12.61
N ASP A 274 16.58 -17.22 -12.44
CA ASP A 274 17.40 -18.23 -11.79
C ASP A 274 18.51 -18.71 -12.73
N ARG A 275 19.73 -18.83 -12.20
CA ARG A 275 20.89 -19.36 -12.90
C ARG A 275 21.59 -20.44 -12.05
N PRO A 276 21.87 -21.63 -12.60
CA PRO A 276 22.69 -22.63 -11.92
C PRO A 276 24.17 -22.19 -11.88
N VAL A 277 24.82 -22.38 -10.73
CA VAL A 277 26.27 -22.22 -10.57
C VAL A 277 26.97 -23.53 -10.95
N ASP A 278 28.02 -23.40 -11.77
CA ASP A 278 28.71 -24.52 -12.40
C ASP A 278 29.17 -25.60 -11.39
N GLY A 279 28.93 -26.87 -11.75
CA GLY A 279 29.49 -28.05 -11.07
C GLY A 279 28.89 -28.45 -9.72
N HIS A 280 28.14 -27.57 -9.05
CA HIS A 280 27.72 -27.79 -7.65
C HIS A 280 26.21 -27.86 -7.39
N GLY A 281 25.35 -27.60 -8.39
CA GLY A 281 23.90 -27.71 -8.23
C GLY A 281 23.29 -26.71 -7.23
N ARG A 282 24.01 -25.62 -6.95
CA ARG A 282 23.51 -24.46 -6.22
C ARG A 282 23.08 -23.42 -7.24
N GLU A 283 21.89 -22.87 -7.09
CA GLU A 283 21.35 -21.82 -7.95
C GLU A 283 21.53 -20.44 -7.29
N VAL A 284 21.55 -19.40 -8.12
CA VAL A 284 21.61 -17.99 -7.75
C VAL A 284 20.61 -17.21 -8.59
N ILE A 285 20.21 -16.01 -8.15
CA ILE A 285 19.40 -15.12 -8.97
C ILE A 285 20.34 -14.15 -9.69
N GLU A 286 20.36 -14.19 -11.02
CA GLU A 286 21.03 -13.21 -11.87
C GLU A 286 20.03 -12.11 -12.26
N ALA A 287 20.48 -10.85 -12.27
CA ALA A 287 19.66 -9.69 -12.59
C ALA A 287 20.27 -8.92 -13.77
N ASP A 288 19.66 -9.06 -14.94
CA ASP A 288 20.04 -8.29 -16.14
C ASP A 288 19.36 -6.92 -16.11
N VAL A 289 20.15 -5.85 -16.07
CA VAL A 289 19.67 -4.46 -16.04
C VAL A 289 20.24 -3.69 -17.23
N SER A 290 19.38 -2.96 -17.94
CA SER A 290 19.78 -2.04 -19.01
C SER A 290 19.27 -0.63 -18.72
N LEU A 291 20.21 0.31 -18.67
CA LEU A 291 19.99 1.72 -18.34
C LEU A 291 20.26 2.59 -19.56
N LYS A 292 19.41 3.58 -19.77
CA LYS A 292 19.61 4.67 -20.74
C LYS A 292 19.82 5.98 -20.01
N VAL A 293 20.86 6.71 -20.37
CA VAL A 293 21.22 8.03 -19.80
C VAL A 293 21.58 8.97 -20.95
N HIS A 294 21.09 10.20 -20.96
CA HIS A 294 21.53 11.19 -21.95
C HIS A 294 22.80 11.89 -21.47
N ASN A 295 23.77 12.08 -22.36
CA ASN A 295 24.99 12.84 -22.09
C ASN A 295 24.89 14.23 -22.74
N ASP A 296 24.49 15.23 -21.96
CA ASP A 296 24.38 16.63 -22.40
C ASP A 296 25.74 17.30 -22.72
N TYR A 297 26.87 16.63 -22.49
CA TYR A 297 28.21 17.22 -22.56
C TYR A 297 28.95 16.86 -23.87
N PRO A 298 29.80 17.75 -24.41
CA PRO A 298 30.54 17.54 -25.66
C PRO A 298 31.77 16.62 -25.49
N ILE A 299 31.70 15.65 -24.58
CA ILE A 299 32.78 14.71 -24.24
C ILE A 299 32.41 13.28 -24.60
N SER A 300 33.36 12.54 -25.16
CA SER A 300 33.26 11.09 -25.40
C SER A 300 34.40 10.36 -24.67
N PHE A 301 34.13 9.18 -24.14
CA PHE A 301 35.09 8.29 -23.47
C PHE A 301 34.53 6.87 -23.33
N GLN A 302 35.39 5.88 -23.05
CA GLN A 302 34.96 4.54 -22.68
C GLN A 302 35.12 4.34 -21.17
N VAL A 303 34.08 3.82 -20.51
CA VAL A 303 34.17 3.40 -19.10
C VAL A 303 34.53 1.91 -19.07
N PRO A 304 35.60 1.50 -18.34
CA PRO A 304 35.92 0.08 -18.16
C PRO A 304 34.83 -0.64 -17.35
N THR A 305 34.85 -1.98 -17.35
CA THR A 305 34.03 -2.83 -16.48
C THR A 305 34.13 -2.40 -15.02
N LEU A 306 33.04 -1.87 -14.45
CA LEU A 306 32.99 -1.43 -13.06
C LEU A 306 32.32 -2.49 -12.17
N GLY A 307 32.86 -2.66 -10.96
CA GLY A 307 32.25 -3.47 -9.91
C GLY A 307 31.44 -2.62 -8.95
N PHE A 308 30.30 -3.15 -8.52
CA PHE A 308 29.41 -2.52 -7.56
C PHE A 308 28.89 -3.54 -6.53
N GLU A 309 28.56 -3.03 -5.35
CA GLU A 309 27.82 -3.72 -4.31
C GLU A 309 26.44 -3.08 -4.16
N VAL A 310 25.39 -3.90 -4.23
CA VAL A 310 23.99 -3.49 -4.05
C VAL A 310 23.63 -3.69 -2.58
N LEU A 311 23.19 -2.61 -1.94
CA LEU A 311 23.00 -2.48 -0.51
C LEU A 311 21.56 -2.05 -0.19
N VAL A 312 20.95 -2.66 0.81
CA VAL A 312 19.62 -2.28 1.34
C VAL A 312 19.80 -1.52 2.67
N PRO A 313 19.03 -0.45 2.93
CA PRO A 313 19.02 0.22 4.24
C PRO A 313 18.74 -0.74 5.40
N ASN A 314 19.40 -0.53 6.53
CA ASN A 314 19.26 -1.36 7.73
C ASN A 314 18.09 -0.85 8.63
N CYS A 315 17.82 -1.53 9.74
CA CYS A 315 16.79 -1.15 10.73
C CYS A 315 16.93 0.27 11.31
N ASP A 316 18.13 0.84 11.25
CA ASP A 316 18.48 2.20 11.67
C ASP A 316 19.52 2.74 10.69
N SER A 317 19.47 4.05 10.40
CA SER A 317 20.46 4.74 9.56
C SER A 317 21.84 4.84 10.22
N THR A 318 21.94 4.63 11.53
CA THR A 318 23.24 4.51 12.22
C THR A 318 23.96 3.17 11.98
N LEU A 319 23.23 2.15 11.49
CA LEU A 319 23.79 0.83 11.20
C LEU A 319 24.25 0.73 9.73
N PRO A 320 25.32 -0.04 9.44
CA PRO A 320 25.77 -0.23 8.06
C PRO A 320 24.69 -0.90 7.21
N SER A 321 24.53 -0.42 5.98
CA SER A 321 23.64 -1.00 4.97
C SER A 321 23.99 -2.46 4.69
N ILE A 322 22.98 -3.28 4.36
CA ILE A 322 23.10 -4.72 4.20
C ILE A 322 23.39 -5.04 2.73
N SER A 323 24.52 -5.70 2.44
CA SER A 323 24.86 -6.17 1.09
C SER A 323 23.92 -7.29 0.66
N VAL A 324 23.37 -7.20 -0.56
CA VAL A 324 22.40 -8.17 -1.10
C VAL A 324 22.77 -8.71 -2.48
N ALA A 325 23.55 -7.99 -3.27
CA ALA A 325 24.04 -8.48 -4.56
C ALA A 325 25.40 -7.87 -4.93
N ASP A 326 26.20 -8.65 -5.64
CA ASP A 326 27.33 -8.12 -6.42
C ASP A 326 26.83 -7.75 -7.81
N ALA A 327 27.26 -6.61 -8.37
CA ALA A 327 26.94 -6.23 -9.74
C ALA A 327 28.18 -5.81 -10.52
N ILE A 328 28.19 -6.10 -11.82
CA ILE A 328 29.28 -5.78 -12.75
C ILE A 328 28.70 -5.15 -14.01
N THR A 329 29.30 -4.08 -14.52
CA THR A 329 28.91 -3.48 -15.82
C THR A 329 29.68 -4.06 -17.00
N ASP A 330 29.05 -4.09 -18.16
CA ASP A 330 29.78 -4.18 -19.42
C ASP A 330 30.63 -2.89 -19.64
N LEU A 331 31.45 -2.88 -20.70
CA LEU A 331 32.12 -1.67 -21.19
C LEU A 331 31.05 -0.64 -21.62
N ILE A 332 31.15 0.61 -21.18
CA ILE A 332 30.17 1.67 -21.50
C ILE A 332 30.80 2.68 -22.46
N ASP A 333 30.29 2.75 -23.69
CA ASP A 333 30.67 3.76 -24.69
C ASP A 333 29.91 5.08 -24.45
N VAL A 334 30.55 6.06 -23.81
CA VAL A 334 30.00 7.41 -23.64
C VAL A 334 30.31 8.23 -24.88
N SER A 335 29.26 8.70 -25.56
CA SER A 335 29.35 9.59 -26.72
C SER A 335 28.85 10.98 -26.39
N ALA A 336 29.53 12.01 -26.90
CA ALA A 336 29.15 13.42 -26.78
C ALA A 336 27.73 13.70 -27.33
N GLU A 337 26.96 14.53 -26.61
CA GLU A 337 25.62 15.02 -27.01
C GLU A 337 24.64 13.90 -27.44
N ALA A 338 24.71 12.75 -26.77
CA ALA A 338 24.09 11.51 -27.22
C ALA A 338 23.52 10.62 -26.10
N ASP A 339 22.65 9.68 -26.49
CA ASP A 339 22.11 8.65 -25.63
C ASP A 339 23.15 7.55 -25.34
N VAL A 340 23.55 7.42 -24.07
CA VAL A 340 24.40 6.34 -23.56
C VAL A 340 23.52 5.19 -23.10
N ARG A 341 23.93 3.96 -23.43
CA ARG A 341 23.37 2.72 -22.86
C ARG A 341 24.41 2.02 -22.01
N ALA A 342 24.03 1.67 -20.79
CA ALA A 342 24.83 0.87 -19.87
C ALA A 342 24.09 -0.42 -19.55
N SER A 343 24.80 -1.55 -19.64
CA SER A 343 24.31 -2.87 -19.23
C SER A 343 25.03 -3.30 -17.96
N ALA A 344 24.30 -3.88 -17.02
CA ALA A 344 24.82 -4.38 -15.76
C ALA A 344 24.21 -5.74 -15.41
N LYS A 345 25.04 -6.62 -14.84
CA LYS A 345 24.67 -7.95 -14.38
C LYS A 345 24.83 -8.03 -12.86
N GLY A 346 23.71 -8.14 -12.15
CA GLY A 346 23.68 -8.41 -10.71
C GLY A 346 23.68 -9.91 -10.40
N THR A 347 24.17 -10.33 -9.24
CA THR A 347 24.09 -11.72 -8.75
C THR A 347 23.79 -11.73 -7.25
N ILE A 348 22.63 -12.28 -6.88
CA ILE A 348 22.21 -12.53 -5.49
C ILE A 348 22.56 -13.99 -5.15
N ARG A 349 23.46 -14.19 -4.18
CA ARG A 349 24.06 -15.51 -3.86
C ARG A 349 23.40 -16.23 -2.68
N ASP A 350 22.84 -15.46 -1.75
CA ASP A 350 22.15 -15.87 -0.54
C ASP A 350 21.41 -14.65 0.04
N ILE A 351 20.59 -14.88 1.06
CA ILE A 351 19.76 -13.88 1.71
C ILE A 351 20.31 -13.71 3.14
N PRO A 352 20.96 -12.57 3.48
CA PRO A 352 21.56 -12.38 4.79
C PRO A 352 20.55 -12.44 5.93
N GLU A 353 20.89 -13.07 7.06
CA GLU A 353 20.00 -13.10 8.24
C GLU A 353 19.62 -11.68 8.72
N SER A 354 20.51 -10.70 8.57
CA SER A 354 20.25 -9.29 8.89
C SER A 354 19.12 -8.67 8.04
N LEU A 355 18.89 -9.17 6.82
CA LEU A 355 17.86 -8.68 5.91
C LEU A 355 16.46 -9.15 6.31
N ILE A 356 16.35 -10.38 6.85
CA ILE A 356 15.08 -11.05 7.18
C ILE A 356 14.74 -11.06 8.68
N LYS A 357 15.67 -10.65 9.55
CA LYS A 357 15.48 -10.59 11.00
C LYS A 357 14.71 -9.34 11.40
N ALA A 358 13.70 -9.49 12.25
CA ALA A 358 12.91 -8.39 12.79
C ALA A 358 13.78 -7.38 13.57
N CYS A 359 13.49 -6.09 13.40
CA CYS A 359 14.23 -5.00 14.01
C CYS A 359 14.01 -4.91 15.54
N PRO A 360 14.95 -4.36 16.33
CA PRO A 360 14.86 -4.37 17.81
C PRO A 360 13.60 -3.74 18.43
N HIS A 361 12.85 -2.94 17.66
CA HIS A 361 11.63 -2.24 18.08
C HIS A 361 10.45 -2.43 17.11
N SER A 362 10.48 -3.43 16.21
CA SER A 362 9.41 -3.70 15.24
C SER A 362 9.34 -5.18 14.89
N GLU A 363 8.15 -5.69 14.58
CA GLU A 363 7.98 -7.05 14.01
C GLU A 363 8.39 -7.12 12.52
N SER A 364 8.67 -5.97 11.89
CA SER A 364 9.25 -5.88 10.54
C SER A 364 10.77 -6.01 10.55
N SER A 365 11.30 -6.71 9.55
CA SER A 365 12.70 -6.74 9.14
C SER A 365 13.00 -5.66 8.09
N PRO A 366 14.29 -5.41 7.75
CA PRO A 366 14.64 -4.55 6.62
C PRO A 366 14.00 -4.99 5.28
N LEU A 367 13.86 -6.31 5.04
CA LEU A 367 13.15 -6.82 3.86
C LEU A 367 11.67 -6.53 3.91
N ASP A 368 11.02 -6.71 5.07
CA ASP A 368 9.59 -6.38 5.20
C ASP A 368 9.36 -4.90 4.88
N ASN A 369 10.22 -4.00 5.40
CA ASN A 369 10.13 -2.56 5.12
C ASN A 369 10.38 -2.23 3.63
N PHE A 370 11.25 -2.97 2.94
CA PHE A 370 11.47 -2.82 1.49
C PHE A 370 10.25 -3.29 0.69
N MET A 371 9.72 -4.47 1.01
CA MET A 371 8.57 -5.07 0.33
C MET A 371 7.27 -4.31 0.60
N ASP A 372 7.05 -3.81 1.83
CA ASP A 372 5.90 -2.99 2.22
C ASP A 372 5.79 -1.77 1.29
N ARG A 373 6.90 -1.06 1.05
CA ARG A 373 6.92 0.09 0.14
C ARG A 373 6.70 -0.33 -1.32
N TYR A 374 7.45 -1.33 -1.80
CA TYR A 374 7.33 -1.83 -3.18
C TYR A 374 5.90 -2.27 -3.54
N LEU A 375 5.24 -3.07 -2.69
CA LEU A 375 3.90 -3.64 -2.94
C LEU A 375 2.75 -2.62 -2.81
N HIS A 376 2.95 -1.54 -2.05
CA HIS A 376 2.01 -0.41 -2.01
C HIS A 376 2.23 0.59 -3.16
N GLY A 377 3.22 0.38 -4.02
CA GLY A 377 3.53 1.29 -5.14
C GLY A 377 4.38 2.50 -4.74
N GLU A 378 5.04 2.48 -3.59
CA GLU A 378 6.07 3.46 -3.23
C GLU A 378 7.45 3.03 -3.72
N ASP A 379 8.27 4.00 -4.13
CA ASP A 379 9.64 3.73 -4.55
C ASP A 379 10.53 3.35 -3.36
N ALA A 380 11.04 2.12 -3.36
CA ALA A 380 11.90 1.59 -2.31
C ALA A 380 13.35 2.05 -2.52
N LYS A 381 14.11 2.32 -1.45
CA LYS A 381 15.48 2.82 -1.59
C LYS A 381 16.51 1.70 -1.61
N VAL A 382 17.28 1.65 -2.70
CA VAL A 382 18.49 0.83 -2.85
C VAL A 382 19.69 1.76 -2.78
N LEU A 383 20.81 1.28 -2.25
CA LEU A 383 22.08 1.98 -2.21
C LEU A 383 23.08 1.21 -3.08
N VAL A 384 23.81 1.90 -3.95
CA VAL A 384 24.82 1.28 -4.83
C VAL A 384 26.18 1.88 -4.50
N ARG A 385 27.13 1.04 -4.10
CA ARG A 385 28.52 1.42 -3.80
C ARG A 385 29.46 0.78 -4.81
N GLY A 386 30.58 1.43 -5.15
CA GLY A 386 31.63 0.76 -5.92
C GLY A 386 32.27 -0.42 -5.18
N LYS A 387 32.84 -1.35 -5.94
CA LYS A 387 33.54 -2.53 -5.42
C LYS A 387 34.77 -2.84 -6.28
N LYS A 388 35.94 -2.95 -5.68
CA LYS A 388 37.19 -3.28 -6.38
C LYS A 388 37.14 -4.70 -6.95
N LEU A 389 37.40 -4.83 -8.25
CA LEU A 389 37.40 -6.10 -8.97
C LEU A 389 38.82 -6.60 -9.17
N ASN A 390 39.08 -7.85 -8.80
CA ASN A 390 40.44 -8.41 -8.76
C ASN A 390 40.99 -8.86 -10.14
N ASP A 391 40.12 -9.04 -11.15
CA ASP A 391 40.44 -9.69 -12.43
C ASP A 391 40.09 -8.82 -13.67
N THR A 392 40.01 -7.50 -13.52
CA THR A 392 39.60 -6.56 -14.60
C THR A 392 40.66 -5.51 -14.93
N ASN A 393 40.64 -5.01 -16.17
CA ASN A 393 41.51 -3.92 -16.66
C ASN A 393 41.16 -2.52 -16.08
N THR A 394 40.53 -2.46 -14.92
CA THR A 394 39.99 -1.23 -14.32
C THR A 394 41.06 -0.59 -13.43
N PRO A 395 41.48 0.66 -13.70
CA PRO A 395 42.54 1.31 -12.92
C PRO A 395 42.26 1.35 -11.42
N GLU A 396 43.32 1.22 -10.62
CA GLU A 396 43.25 1.26 -9.16
C GLU A 396 42.62 2.57 -8.67
N TRP A 397 43.02 3.70 -9.24
CA TRP A 397 42.47 5.02 -8.88
C TRP A 397 40.96 5.16 -9.16
N ILE A 398 40.42 4.47 -10.17
CA ILE A 398 38.96 4.43 -10.42
C ILE A 398 38.27 3.59 -9.35
N SER A 399 38.84 2.42 -9.04
CA SER A 399 38.29 1.51 -8.03
C SER A 399 38.22 2.19 -6.66
N ASP A 400 39.31 2.83 -6.24
CA ASP A 400 39.44 3.45 -4.91
C ASP A 400 38.50 4.67 -4.75
N ILE A 401 38.24 5.43 -5.83
CA ILE A 401 37.22 6.48 -5.85
C ILE A 401 35.81 5.86 -5.77
N LEU A 402 35.52 4.80 -6.53
CA LEU A 402 34.19 4.21 -6.58
C LEU A 402 33.80 3.51 -5.28
N GLU A 403 34.72 2.79 -4.61
CA GLU A 403 34.47 2.20 -3.28
C GLU A 403 34.12 3.26 -2.23
N SER A 404 34.63 4.48 -2.41
CA SER A 404 34.36 5.62 -1.52
C SER A 404 32.95 6.21 -1.70
N ILE A 405 32.33 6.07 -2.89
CA ILE A 405 31.05 6.69 -3.25
C ILE A 405 29.90 5.69 -3.04
N THR A 406 28.79 6.14 -2.45
CA THR A 406 27.54 5.36 -2.35
C THR A 406 26.38 6.20 -2.88
N VAL A 407 25.71 5.74 -3.93
CA VAL A 407 24.62 6.45 -4.62
C VAL A 407 23.28 5.87 -4.18
N PRO A 408 22.31 6.69 -3.71
CA PRO A 408 20.94 6.25 -3.53
C PRO A 408 20.23 6.12 -4.89
N VAL A 409 19.59 4.98 -5.12
CA VAL A 409 18.81 4.66 -6.31
C VAL A 409 17.39 4.31 -5.86
N ASP A 410 16.41 5.07 -6.34
CA ASP A 410 15.01 4.78 -6.08
C ASP A 410 14.53 3.65 -7.01
N PHE A 411 14.03 2.57 -6.40
CA PHE A 411 13.59 1.34 -7.04
C PHE A 411 12.06 1.37 -7.20
N PRO A 412 11.52 1.33 -8.43
CA PRO A 412 10.15 1.71 -8.71
C PRO A 412 9.13 0.76 -8.07
N GLY A 413 8.15 1.34 -7.36
CA GLY A 413 7.05 0.57 -6.75
C GLY A 413 6.11 -0.09 -7.77
N ARG A 414 5.42 -1.16 -7.35
CA ARG A 414 4.36 -1.84 -8.12
C ARG A 414 3.08 -1.91 -7.30
N SER A 415 2.08 -1.12 -7.69
CA SER A 415 0.80 -1.04 -6.98
C SER A 415 -0.02 -2.32 -7.07
N PHE A 416 -0.65 -2.66 -5.95
CA PHE A 416 -1.35 -3.92 -5.76
C PHE A 416 -2.47 -4.23 -6.78
N ASP A 417 -3.16 -3.22 -7.32
CA ASP A 417 -4.22 -3.40 -8.34
C ASP A 417 -3.74 -4.17 -9.59
N SER A 418 -2.42 -4.27 -9.79
CA SER A 418 -1.83 -5.07 -10.87
C SER A 418 -1.57 -6.54 -10.51
N LEU A 419 -1.52 -6.91 -9.23
CA LEU A 419 -0.99 -8.19 -8.77
C LEU A 419 -2.06 -9.28 -8.61
N ILE A 420 -3.12 -9.10 -7.82
CA ILE A 420 -4.16 -10.15 -7.71
C ILE A 420 -5.23 -9.97 -8.78
N ARG A 421 -5.28 -10.91 -9.72
CA ARG A 421 -6.25 -10.98 -10.82
C ARG A 421 -7.60 -11.55 -10.36
N ASN A 422 -7.60 -12.49 -9.40
CA ASN A 422 -8.81 -13.11 -8.89
C ASN A 422 -8.60 -13.74 -7.50
N PHE A 423 -9.66 -13.75 -6.68
CA PHE A 423 -9.77 -14.50 -5.44
C PHE A 423 -11.12 -15.21 -5.39
N SER A 424 -11.13 -16.52 -5.12
CA SER A 424 -12.35 -17.31 -4.95
C SER A 424 -12.23 -18.27 -3.77
N LEU A 425 -13.39 -18.75 -3.28
CA LEU A 425 -13.50 -19.68 -2.16
C LEU A 425 -14.57 -20.73 -2.49
N SER A 426 -14.20 -22.00 -2.54
CA SER A 426 -15.12 -23.14 -2.75
C SER A 426 -15.27 -23.98 -1.48
N ASP A 427 -16.18 -24.97 -1.53
CA ASP A 427 -16.30 -26.04 -0.52
C ASP A 427 -16.40 -25.52 0.93
N VAL A 428 -17.21 -24.45 1.07
CA VAL A 428 -17.39 -23.69 2.30
C VAL A 428 -18.30 -24.44 3.27
N ASP A 429 -17.86 -24.59 4.51
CA ASP A 429 -18.62 -25.21 5.61
C ASP A 429 -18.62 -24.30 6.85
N PHE A 430 -19.72 -24.32 7.61
CA PHE A 430 -19.95 -23.41 8.74
C PHE A 430 -20.23 -24.18 10.03
N LYS A 431 -19.38 -23.96 11.04
CA LYS A 431 -19.44 -24.60 12.36
C LYS A 431 -19.82 -23.56 13.41
N LEU A 432 -20.89 -23.82 14.18
CA LEU A 432 -21.27 -22.94 15.29
C LEU A 432 -20.31 -23.15 16.48
N PRO A 433 -20.14 -22.11 17.33
CA PRO A 433 -19.27 -22.19 18.51
C PRO A 433 -19.75 -23.22 19.52
N ASP A 434 -18.81 -23.73 20.32
CA ASP A 434 -19.13 -24.44 21.55
C ASP A 434 -19.70 -23.44 22.59
N PRO A 435 -20.87 -23.72 23.21
CA PRO A 435 -21.52 -22.87 24.22
C PRO A 435 -20.92 -23.01 25.63
N PHE A 436 -19.94 -23.89 25.83
CA PHE A 436 -19.23 -24.14 27.08
C PHE A 436 -17.73 -23.80 27.00
N ALA A 437 -17.22 -23.46 25.82
CA ALA A 437 -15.92 -22.80 25.68
C ALA A 437 -15.92 -21.45 26.43
N ASP A 438 -14.74 -21.02 26.91
CA ASP A 438 -14.59 -19.72 27.55
C ASP A 438 -14.69 -18.58 26.51
N VAL A 439 -14.99 -17.36 26.96
CA VAL A 439 -15.25 -16.20 26.08
C VAL A 439 -14.02 -15.79 25.25
N ASP A 440 -12.82 -16.09 25.74
CA ASP A 440 -11.54 -15.82 25.07
C ASP A 440 -11.00 -17.04 24.28
N ASP A 441 -11.71 -18.18 24.28
CA ASP A 441 -11.31 -19.40 23.58
C ASP A 441 -11.77 -19.37 22.10
N PRO A 442 -10.92 -19.71 21.12
CA PRO A 442 -11.31 -19.77 19.72
C PRO A 442 -12.42 -20.81 19.40
N ASP A 443 -12.71 -21.80 20.25
CA ASP A 443 -13.91 -22.65 20.13
C ASP A 443 -15.22 -21.91 20.49
N GLY A 444 -15.14 -20.74 21.13
CA GLY A 444 -16.26 -19.83 21.39
C GLY A 444 -16.68 -18.94 20.21
N GLU A 445 -15.91 -18.91 19.12
CA GLU A 445 -16.25 -18.21 17.86
C GLU A 445 -16.84 -19.18 16.81
N PRO A 446 -17.75 -18.75 15.91
CA PRO A 446 -18.16 -19.57 14.78
C PRO A 446 -16.98 -19.72 13.81
N LYS A 447 -16.89 -20.87 13.13
CA LYS A 447 -15.74 -21.22 12.29
C LYS A 447 -16.16 -21.51 10.86
N VAL A 448 -15.25 -21.16 9.93
CA VAL A 448 -15.41 -21.36 8.49
C VAL A 448 -14.28 -22.26 7.99
N SER A 449 -14.64 -23.33 7.29
CA SER A 449 -13.71 -24.11 6.47
C SER A 449 -13.99 -23.84 4.99
N GLY A 450 -13.00 -23.93 4.11
CA GLY A 450 -13.16 -23.64 2.68
C GLY A 450 -11.87 -23.85 1.88
N THR A 451 -11.97 -23.97 0.55
CA THR A 451 -10.81 -24.07 -0.34
C THR A 451 -10.60 -22.72 -1.01
N ALA A 452 -9.55 -21.99 -0.62
CA ALA A 452 -9.22 -20.69 -1.20
C ALA A 452 -8.37 -20.88 -2.47
N GLN A 453 -8.69 -20.13 -3.52
CA GLN A 453 -7.91 -20.07 -4.75
C GLN A 453 -7.64 -18.61 -5.13
N VAL A 454 -6.38 -18.30 -5.46
CA VAL A 454 -5.91 -16.95 -5.76
C VAL A 454 -5.10 -16.97 -7.06
N LEU A 455 -5.38 -16.06 -7.98
CA LEU A 455 -4.57 -15.85 -9.19
C LEU A 455 -3.75 -14.57 -9.03
N ALA A 456 -2.44 -14.70 -8.91
CA ALA A 456 -1.50 -13.60 -8.73
C ALA A 456 -0.62 -13.41 -9.98
N ALA A 457 -0.70 -12.28 -10.67
CA ALA A 457 0.29 -11.89 -11.66
C ALA A 457 1.65 -11.62 -10.98
N LEU A 458 2.71 -12.17 -11.55
CA LEU A 458 4.08 -11.82 -11.16
C LEU A 458 4.55 -10.59 -11.96
N PRO A 459 5.32 -9.67 -11.37
CA PRO A 459 5.92 -8.55 -12.10
C PRO A 459 6.73 -9.04 -13.32
N PRO A 460 6.68 -8.35 -14.47
CA PRO A 460 7.38 -8.81 -15.68
C PRO A 460 8.90 -8.82 -15.55
N GLU A 461 9.45 -8.13 -14.55
CA GLU A 461 10.87 -8.16 -14.20
C GLU A 461 11.28 -9.43 -13.43
N LEU A 462 10.33 -10.24 -12.95
CA LEU A 462 10.56 -11.31 -11.96
C LEU A 462 10.31 -12.70 -12.56
N ASN A 463 11.31 -13.22 -13.28
CA ASN A 463 11.29 -14.51 -13.97
C ASN A 463 11.98 -15.66 -13.18
N VAL A 464 11.92 -15.60 -11.85
CA VAL A 464 12.45 -16.64 -10.95
C VAL A 464 11.38 -17.69 -10.59
N ASN A 465 11.80 -18.87 -10.15
CA ASN A 465 10.91 -19.94 -9.73
C ASN A 465 10.41 -19.70 -8.30
N LEU A 466 9.18 -19.20 -8.21
CA LEU A 466 8.48 -18.96 -6.94
C LEU A 466 7.47 -20.08 -6.65
N GLY A 467 7.55 -20.65 -5.45
CA GLY A 467 6.49 -21.47 -4.86
C GLY A 467 5.87 -20.77 -3.65
N VAL A 468 4.60 -21.03 -3.36
CA VAL A 468 3.94 -20.60 -2.11
C VAL A 468 3.61 -21.84 -1.28
N ASP A 469 4.42 -22.06 -0.24
CA ASP A 469 4.33 -23.24 0.63
C ASP A 469 3.27 -23.04 1.74
N GLN A 470 3.11 -21.81 2.28
CA GLN A 470 2.13 -21.49 3.33
C GLN A 470 1.62 -20.04 3.24
N ILE A 471 0.41 -19.80 3.74
CA ILE A 471 -0.23 -18.47 3.87
C ILE A 471 -0.75 -18.20 5.28
N ARG A 472 -0.83 -16.93 5.66
CA ARG A 472 -1.45 -16.41 6.90
C ARG A 472 -2.15 -15.09 6.55
N SER A 473 -3.28 -14.75 7.18
CA SER A 473 -4.02 -13.53 6.83
C SER A 473 -5.01 -13.08 7.90
N ASN A 474 -5.24 -11.77 7.99
CA ASN A 474 -6.42 -11.20 8.64
C ASN A 474 -7.25 -10.50 7.56
N ALA A 475 -8.55 -10.78 7.52
CA ALA A 475 -9.42 -10.34 6.44
C ALA A 475 -10.75 -9.74 6.93
N ASP A 476 -11.08 -8.56 6.43
CA ASP A 476 -12.36 -7.89 6.61
C ASP A 476 -13.37 -8.35 5.55
N LEU A 477 -14.54 -8.80 6.03
CA LEU A 477 -15.67 -9.18 5.18
C LEU A 477 -16.71 -8.06 5.14
N PHE A 478 -17.07 -7.61 3.94
CA PHE A 478 -18.04 -6.54 3.71
C PHE A 478 -19.27 -7.05 2.96
N TYR A 479 -20.44 -6.48 3.29
CA TYR A 479 -21.65 -6.61 2.48
C TYR A 479 -22.18 -5.21 2.14
N LYS A 480 -22.29 -4.93 0.83
CA LYS A 480 -22.68 -3.60 0.30
C LYS A 480 -21.81 -2.48 0.89
N LYS A 481 -20.49 -2.66 0.90
CA LYS A 481 -19.48 -1.74 1.48
C LYS A 481 -19.59 -1.46 2.99
N ARG A 482 -20.37 -2.21 3.77
CA ARG A 482 -20.36 -2.18 5.25
C ARG A 482 -19.67 -3.42 5.78
N LYS A 483 -18.76 -3.27 6.74
CA LYS A 483 -18.07 -4.39 7.39
C LYS A 483 -19.07 -5.23 8.17
N MET A 484 -19.08 -6.53 7.92
CA MET A 484 -19.96 -7.52 8.55
C MET A 484 -19.21 -8.27 9.67
N GLY A 485 -17.95 -8.60 9.42
CA GLY A 485 -17.10 -9.37 10.33
C GLY A 485 -15.66 -9.46 9.84
N GLU A 486 -14.88 -10.24 10.57
CA GLU A 486 -13.44 -10.44 10.40
C GLU A 486 -13.13 -11.94 10.36
N LEU A 487 -12.24 -12.37 9.48
CA LEU A 487 -11.77 -13.74 9.32
C LEU A 487 -10.28 -13.77 9.67
N ASN A 488 -9.93 -14.40 10.79
CA ASN A 488 -8.62 -14.25 11.43
C ASN A 488 -7.81 -15.55 11.36
N LEU A 489 -7.00 -15.73 10.31
CA LEU A 489 -6.12 -16.91 10.13
C LEU A 489 -4.86 -16.73 10.99
N ARG A 490 -5.00 -16.85 12.33
CA ARG A 490 -3.89 -16.66 13.29
C ARG A 490 -2.72 -17.64 13.08
N HIS A 491 -2.97 -18.78 12.45
CA HIS A 491 -1.98 -19.83 12.17
C HIS A 491 -1.73 -19.98 10.67
N TRP A 492 -0.47 -20.25 10.32
CA TRP A 492 -0.06 -20.62 8.96
C TRP A 492 -0.89 -21.80 8.45
N GLN A 493 -1.54 -21.61 7.30
CA GLN A 493 -2.24 -22.65 6.54
C GLN A 493 -1.32 -23.14 5.42
N ASP A 494 -1.28 -24.44 5.16
CA ASP A 494 -0.52 -24.99 4.05
C ASP A 494 -1.13 -24.58 2.71
N ALA A 495 -0.27 -24.31 1.74
CA ALA A 495 -0.64 -23.86 0.40
C ALA A 495 0.15 -24.63 -0.67
N ASN A 496 -0.32 -24.55 -1.90
CA ASN A 496 0.37 -25.06 -3.07
C ASN A 496 0.10 -24.13 -4.25
N SER A 497 1.13 -23.87 -5.07
CA SER A 497 1.06 -22.91 -6.17
C SER A 497 1.56 -23.49 -7.48
N THR A 498 0.87 -23.20 -8.60
CA THR A 498 1.35 -23.52 -9.95
C THR A 498 1.53 -22.26 -10.79
N ARG A 499 2.67 -22.17 -11.51
CA ARG A 499 2.91 -21.13 -12.52
C ARG A 499 2.07 -21.43 -13.76
N ILE A 500 1.38 -20.42 -14.27
CA ILE A 500 0.52 -20.44 -15.47
C ILE A 500 0.96 -19.26 -16.35
N HIS A 501 1.01 -19.46 -17.66
CA HIS A 501 1.13 -18.33 -18.60
C HIS A 501 -0.25 -17.97 -19.13
N ASP A 502 -0.55 -16.68 -19.13
CA ASP A 502 -1.75 -16.11 -19.75
C ASP A 502 -1.37 -15.62 -21.16
N ASP A 503 -1.73 -16.40 -22.17
CA ASP A 503 -1.45 -16.09 -23.58
C ASP A 503 -2.27 -14.89 -24.12
N GLU A 504 -3.37 -14.48 -23.45
CA GLU A 504 -4.19 -13.34 -23.89
C GLU A 504 -3.58 -12.00 -23.44
N ASN A 505 -3.08 -11.94 -22.20
CA ASN A 505 -2.44 -10.74 -21.64
C ASN A 505 -0.90 -10.76 -21.71
N ASN A 506 -0.30 -11.88 -22.11
CA ASN A 506 1.15 -12.14 -22.07
C ASN A 506 1.73 -11.96 -20.65
N GLU A 507 1.02 -12.48 -19.63
CA GLU A 507 1.41 -12.39 -18.23
C GLU A 507 1.88 -13.75 -17.67
N THR A 508 2.74 -13.71 -16.65
CA THR A 508 2.97 -14.87 -15.78
C THR A 508 2.03 -14.79 -14.59
N LEU A 509 1.13 -15.76 -14.44
CA LEU A 509 0.27 -15.91 -13.28
C LEU A 509 0.76 -17.03 -12.36
N LEU A 510 0.54 -16.87 -11.06
CA LEU A 510 0.76 -17.88 -10.02
C LEU A 510 -0.61 -18.21 -9.41
N ASN A 511 -1.05 -19.45 -9.65
CA ASN A 511 -2.31 -19.98 -9.13
C ASN A 511 -2.07 -20.63 -7.78
N ILE A 512 -2.38 -19.93 -6.70
CA ILE A 512 -2.19 -20.36 -5.31
C ILE A 512 -3.48 -21.00 -4.81
N THR A 513 -3.36 -22.16 -4.17
CA THR A 513 -4.47 -22.90 -3.56
C THR A 513 -4.15 -23.27 -2.12
N SER A 514 -5.13 -23.14 -1.22
CA SER A 514 -4.99 -23.51 0.19
C SER A 514 -6.32 -24.00 0.77
N ARG A 515 -6.28 -25.03 1.61
CA ARG A 515 -7.47 -25.51 2.33
C ARG A 515 -7.50 -24.88 3.72
N LEU A 516 -8.43 -23.95 3.90
CA LEU A 516 -8.76 -23.35 5.18
C LEU A 516 -9.62 -24.32 6.01
N VAL A 517 -9.25 -24.52 7.27
CA VAL A 517 -9.95 -25.42 8.19
C VAL A 517 -10.20 -24.70 9.50
N ASP A 518 -11.47 -24.69 9.95
CA ASP A 518 -11.90 -24.17 11.25
C ASP A 518 -11.40 -22.74 11.58
N VAL A 519 -11.37 -21.85 10.58
CA VAL A 519 -10.92 -20.46 10.73
C VAL A 519 -11.99 -19.63 11.48
N PRO A 520 -11.67 -18.95 12.59
CA PRO A 520 -12.64 -18.13 13.32
C PRO A 520 -13.18 -16.95 12.50
N LEU A 521 -14.50 -16.72 12.63
CA LEU A 521 -15.25 -15.64 12.01
C LEU A 521 -15.88 -14.73 13.08
N THR A 522 -15.23 -13.60 13.35
CA THR A 522 -15.68 -12.62 14.34
C THR A 522 -16.74 -11.70 13.72
N ILE A 523 -18.02 -11.80 14.13
CA ILE A 523 -19.09 -10.92 13.60
C ILE A 523 -19.04 -9.55 14.28
N THR A 524 -18.75 -8.50 13.51
CA THR A 524 -18.61 -7.11 14.01
C THR A 524 -19.90 -6.30 13.89
N ASP A 525 -20.69 -6.50 12.83
CA ASP A 525 -21.99 -5.85 12.64
C ASP A 525 -23.11 -6.87 12.50
N GLY A 526 -23.86 -7.05 13.60
CA GLY A 526 -25.02 -7.94 13.66
C GLY A 526 -26.23 -7.47 12.85
N ASP A 527 -26.31 -6.19 12.48
CA ASP A 527 -27.39 -5.68 11.64
C ASP A 527 -27.13 -5.97 10.16
N VAL A 528 -25.88 -5.83 9.72
CA VAL A 528 -25.41 -6.28 8.38
C VAL A 528 -25.48 -7.80 8.26
N PHE A 529 -25.03 -8.54 9.27
CA PHE A 529 -25.14 -10.01 9.30
C PHE A 529 -26.62 -10.48 9.24
N SER A 530 -27.53 -9.78 9.92
CA SER A 530 -28.98 -10.07 9.83
C SER A 530 -29.52 -9.90 8.41
N GLU A 531 -29.12 -8.83 7.71
CA GLU A 531 -29.50 -8.58 6.31
C GLU A 531 -28.95 -9.65 5.35
N VAL A 532 -27.70 -10.07 5.55
CA VAL A 532 -27.06 -11.19 4.83
C VAL A 532 -27.84 -12.50 5.03
N MET A 533 -28.13 -12.87 6.29
CA MET A 533 -28.87 -14.08 6.60
C MET A 533 -30.32 -14.05 6.08
N GLN A 534 -30.99 -12.90 6.11
CA GLN A 534 -32.29 -12.73 5.46
C GLN A 534 -32.21 -12.95 3.94
N LYS A 535 -31.18 -12.39 3.27
CA LYS A 535 -31.01 -12.56 1.83
C LYS A 535 -30.69 -14.03 1.45
N LEU A 536 -29.94 -14.76 2.27
CA LEU A 536 -29.72 -16.21 2.07
C LEU A 536 -31.01 -17.05 2.30
N LEU A 537 -31.75 -16.77 3.38
CA LEU A 537 -32.94 -17.54 3.78
C LEU A 537 -34.18 -17.32 2.89
N PHE A 538 -34.41 -16.08 2.45
CA PHE A 538 -35.64 -15.70 1.73
C PHE A 538 -35.37 -15.12 0.33
N GLY A 539 -34.14 -14.73 0.03
CA GLY A 539 -33.80 -13.89 -1.12
C GLY A 539 -33.66 -14.59 -2.47
N GLY A 540 -33.70 -15.93 -2.50
CA GLY A 540 -33.88 -16.72 -3.73
C GLY A 540 -32.72 -16.74 -4.73
N GLY A 541 -31.50 -16.43 -4.30
CA GLY A 541 -30.30 -16.44 -5.15
C GLY A 541 -29.05 -16.03 -4.36
N ASP A 542 -27.90 -16.17 -5.00
CA ASP A 542 -26.58 -16.00 -4.38
C ASP A 542 -26.34 -14.57 -3.90
N ILE A 543 -25.39 -14.44 -2.97
CA ILE A 543 -24.86 -13.15 -2.53
C ILE A 543 -23.37 -13.06 -2.83
N THR A 544 -22.87 -11.83 -2.94
CA THR A 544 -21.44 -11.55 -2.97
C THR A 544 -21.07 -10.80 -1.70
N LEU A 545 -20.04 -11.28 -1.01
CA LEU A 545 -19.33 -10.53 0.02
C LEU A 545 -18.06 -9.97 -0.63
N ASP A 546 -17.77 -8.68 -0.42
CA ASP A 546 -16.49 -8.10 -0.80
C ASP A 546 -15.49 -8.42 0.33
N ILE A 547 -14.28 -8.91 0.01
CA ILE A 547 -13.22 -9.20 0.99
C ILE A 547 -12.05 -8.23 0.78
N LYS A 548 -11.50 -7.70 1.87
CA LYS A 548 -10.22 -6.98 1.90
C LYS A 548 -9.35 -7.61 2.98
N ALA A 549 -8.08 -7.88 2.70
CA ALA A 549 -7.20 -8.57 3.62
C ALA A 549 -5.74 -8.13 3.47
N GLU A 550 -4.96 -8.35 4.53
CA GLU A 550 -3.50 -8.41 4.46
C GLU A 550 -3.09 -9.89 4.60
N VAL A 551 -2.19 -10.34 3.72
CA VAL A 551 -1.76 -11.73 3.61
C VAL A 551 -0.24 -11.81 3.78
N ASP A 552 0.23 -12.59 4.74
CA ASP A 552 1.63 -13.00 4.80
C ASP A 552 1.80 -14.32 4.05
N VAL A 553 2.83 -14.39 3.22
CA VAL A 553 3.08 -15.50 2.29
C VAL A 553 4.49 -16.04 2.51
N LYS A 554 4.62 -17.37 2.73
CA LYS A 554 5.92 -18.03 2.67
C LYS A 554 6.22 -18.40 1.23
N VAL A 555 7.09 -17.61 0.63
CA VAL A 555 7.54 -17.77 -0.76
C VAL A 555 8.84 -18.56 -0.77
N LYS A 556 8.84 -19.69 -1.44
CA LYS A 556 9.99 -20.54 -1.67
C LYS A 556 10.67 -20.14 -2.97
N THR A 557 11.98 -19.94 -2.89
CA THR A 557 12.86 -19.49 -3.97
C THR A 557 14.08 -20.40 -4.06
N VAL A 558 14.88 -20.27 -5.11
CA VAL A 558 16.18 -20.97 -5.22
C VAL A 558 17.17 -20.62 -4.12
N LEU A 559 17.01 -19.44 -3.48
CA LEU A 559 17.84 -18.97 -2.37
C LEU A 559 17.33 -19.41 -0.99
N GLY A 560 16.15 -20.04 -0.90
CA GLY A 560 15.53 -20.47 0.35
C GLY A 560 14.08 -19.97 0.50
N ILE A 561 13.56 -20.06 1.73
CA ILE A 561 12.19 -19.65 2.07
C ILE A 561 12.22 -18.21 2.61
N LEU A 562 11.56 -17.31 1.89
CA LEU A 562 11.25 -15.95 2.32
C LEU A 562 9.85 -15.89 2.94
N THR A 563 9.65 -14.95 3.85
CA THR A 563 8.30 -14.53 4.27
C THR A 563 8.07 -13.13 3.74
N VAL A 564 7.09 -12.97 2.86
CA VAL A 564 6.63 -11.65 2.38
C VAL A 564 5.40 -11.31 3.21
N LYS A 565 5.48 -10.26 4.04
CA LYS A 565 4.38 -9.81 4.90
C LYS A 565 3.47 -8.82 4.18
N LYS A 566 2.24 -8.69 4.70
CA LYS A 566 1.24 -7.70 4.26
C LYS A 566 1.07 -7.57 2.73
N VAL A 567 1.13 -8.67 1.98
CA VAL A 567 0.66 -8.64 0.59
C VAL A 567 -0.83 -8.27 0.67
N PRO A 568 -1.30 -7.15 0.08
CA PRO A 568 -2.71 -6.83 0.15
C PRO A 568 -3.53 -7.91 -0.57
N ALA A 569 -4.84 -7.96 -0.34
CA ALA A 569 -5.75 -8.80 -1.10
C ALA A 569 -7.14 -8.21 -1.11
N GLU A 570 -7.68 -7.92 -2.30
CA GLU A 570 -9.07 -7.54 -2.48
C GLU A 570 -9.77 -8.53 -3.42
N GLY A 571 -11.01 -8.87 -3.13
CA GLY A 571 -11.71 -9.93 -3.85
C GLY A 571 -13.21 -9.98 -3.58
N LYS A 572 -13.87 -10.97 -4.19
CA LYS A 572 -15.31 -11.17 -4.08
C LYS A 572 -15.64 -12.63 -3.85
N ILE A 573 -16.25 -12.91 -2.70
CA ILE A 573 -16.67 -14.25 -2.30
C ILE A 573 -18.13 -14.44 -2.71
N PRO A 574 -18.43 -15.30 -3.71
CA PRO A 574 -19.79 -15.77 -3.93
C PRO A 574 -20.19 -16.72 -2.79
N VAL A 575 -21.35 -16.49 -2.18
CA VAL A 575 -21.95 -17.42 -1.20
C VAL A 575 -23.28 -17.88 -1.78
N ASN A 576 -23.40 -19.20 -1.98
CA ASN A 576 -24.53 -19.80 -2.68
C ASN A 576 -25.82 -19.59 -1.88
N GLY A 577 -26.83 -19.04 -2.55
CA GLY A 577 -28.14 -18.79 -1.95
C GLY A 577 -28.89 -20.09 -1.68
N PHE A 578 -29.75 -20.11 -0.66
CA PHE A 578 -30.56 -21.30 -0.42
C PHE A 578 -31.64 -21.42 -1.51
N PRO A 579 -31.91 -22.65 -2.01
CA PRO A 579 -32.80 -22.83 -3.16
C PRO A 579 -34.23 -22.41 -2.82
N GLY A 580 -34.80 -21.51 -3.64
CA GLY A 580 -36.05 -20.78 -3.39
C GLY A 580 -37.14 -21.56 -2.64
N ASN A 581 -37.70 -20.92 -1.61
CA ASN A 581 -38.55 -21.54 -0.58
C ASN A 581 -37.85 -22.70 0.17
N ALA A 582 -36.62 -22.46 0.65
CA ALA A 582 -35.87 -23.44 1.45
C ALA A 582 -36.60 -23.79 2.77
N LEU A 583 -37.12 -22.79 3.49
CA LEU A 583 -37.82 -23.00 4.76
C LEU A 583 -39.10 -23.85 4.59
N GLY A 584 -39.86 -23.67 3.51
CA GLY A 584 -41.03 -24.51 3.20
C GLY A 584 -40.68 -25.96 2.82
N LYS A 585 -39.41 -26.29 2.61
CA LYS A 585 -38.91 -27.65 2.36
C LYS A 585 -38.46 -28.37 3.64
N LEU A 586 -38.24 -27.66 4.75
CA LEU A 586 -37.79 -28.26 6.03
C LEU A 586 -38.72 -29.39 6.50
N LYS A 587 -40.04 -29.15 6.40
CA LYS A 587 -41.14 -30.07 6.75
C LYS A 587 -40.84 -30.91 8.01
N PRO A 588 -40.78 -30.29 9.20
CA PRO A 588 -40.52 -31.03 10.43
C PRO A 588 -41.65 -32.03 10.72
N GLU A 589 -41.27 -33.29 10.89
CA GLU A 589 -42.13 -34.39 11.35
C GLU A 589 -41.76 -34.66 12.81
N VAL A 590 -42.70 -34.52 13.75
CA VAL A 590 -42.48 -34.89 15.15
C VAL A 590 -42.97 -36.31 15.36
N GLY A 591 -42.06 -37.20 15.77
CA GLY A 591 -42.37 -38.58 16.10
C GLY A 591 -42.72 -38.72 17.58
N GLU A 592 -41.79 -39.29 18.35
CA GLU A 592 -41.93 -39.53 19.78
C GLU A 592 -42.00 -38.21 20.58
N ILE A 593 -42.98 -38.10 21.48
CA ILE A 593 -43.07 -37.06 22.51
C ILE A 593 -43.18 -37.73 23.88
N GLU A 594 -42.37 -37.24 24.81
CA GLU A 594 -42.32 -37.61 26.22
C GLU A 594 -42.48 -36.35 27.08
N ILE A 595 -43.40 -36.39 28.05
CA ILE A 595 -43.56 -35.31 29.02
C ILE A 595 -42.68 -35.62 30.24
N LEU A 596 -41.73 -34.73 30.53
CA LEU A 596 -40.72 -34.88 31.56
C LEU A 596 -41.24 -34.37 32.91
N GLU A 597 -41.70 -33.12 32.95
CA GLU A 597 -42.14 -32.42 34.16
C GLU A 597 -43.35 -31.52 33.84
N THR A 598 -44.19 -31.25 34.83
CA THR A 598 -45.36 -30.36 34.71
C THR A 598 -45.57 -29.56 35.98
N THR A 599 -46.00 -28.31 35.83
CA THR A 599 -46.48 -27.44 36.91
C THR A 599 -47.93 -27.02 36.61
N GLU A 600 -48.55 -26.19 37.46
CA GLU A 600 -49.89 -25.68 37.20
C GLU A 600 -49.99 -24.88 35.88
N SER A 601 -48.93 -24.14 35.49
CA SER A 601 -48.91 -23.34 34.24
C SER A 601 -48.06 -23.90 33.11
N SER A 602 -47.16 -24.86 33.38
CA SER A 602 -46.11 -25.26 32.44
C SER A 602 -46.00 -26.76 32.17
N ILE A 603 -45.53 -27.08 30.96
CA ILE A 603 -45.22 -28.43 30.50
C ILE A 603 -43.78 -28.44 29.97
N GLN A 604 -42.93 -29.30 30.52
CA GLN A 604 -41.60 -29.58 29.97
C GLN A 604 -41.61 -30.93 29.26
N MET A 605 -41.21 -30.96 28.00
CA MET A 605 -41.29 -32.13 27.12
C MET A 605 -39.99 -32.35 26.34
N ARG A 606 -39.76 -33.61 25.95
CA ARG A 606 -38.74 -34.04 24.99
C ARG A 606 -39.44 -34.55 23.74
N ALA A 607 -38.97 -34.14 22.57
CA ALA A 607 -39.48 -34.58 21.28
C ALA A 607 -38.35 -35.06 20.37
N LEU A 608 -38.61 -36.12 19.60
CA LEU A 608 -37.73 -36.57 18.52
C LEU A 608 -38.25 -36.05 17.18
N VAL A 609 -37.46 -35.19 16.54
CA VAL A 609 -37.84 -34.49 15.30
C VAL A 609 -37.08 -35.03 14.10
N ASN A 610 -37.79 -35.38 13.04
CA ASN A 610 -37.23 -35.63 11.71
C ASN A 610 -37.38 -34.36 10.86
N ILE A 611 -36.33 -34.00 10.13
CA ILE A 611 -36.28 -32.73 9.40
C ILE A 611 -35.30 -32.83 8.23
N THR A 612 -35.69 -32.31 7.07
CA THR A 612 -34.84 -32.36 5.87
C THR A 612 -34.07 -31.06 5.72
N ASN A 613 -32.74 -31.13 5.71
CA ASN A 613 -31.87 -30.00 5.41
C ASN A 613 -32.05 -29.60 3.93
N PRO A 614 -32.54 -28.38 3.63
CA PRO A 614 -32.83 -27.92 2.27
C PRO A 614 -31.67 -27.11 1.67
N THR A 615 -30.55 -26.98 2.40
CA THR A 615 -29.38 -26.18 2.04
C THR A 615 -28.24 -27.09 1.54
N PRO A 616 -27.27 -26.56 0.76
CA PRO A 616 -26.08 -27.31 0.36
C PRO A 616 -25.01 -27.37 1.47
N TYR A 617 -25.31 -26.91 2.69
CA TYR A 617 -24.36 -26.79 3.80
C TYR A 617 -24.73 -27.74 4.95
N ALA A 618 -23.71 -28.32 5.61
CA ALA A 618 -23.89 -28.96 6.90
C ALA A 618 -23.85 -27.90 8.02
N ALA A 619 -24.24 -28.29 9.23
CA ALA A 619 -23.99 -27.49 10.43
C ALA A 619 -23.87 -28.39 11.66
N SER A 620 -22.92 -28.10 12.55
CA SER A 620 -22.93 -28.62 13.92
C SER A 620 -23.58 -27.59 14.85
N ILE A 621 -24.49 -28.03 15.71
CA ILE A 621 -25.25 -27.19 16.64
C ILE A 621 -25.07 -27.74 18.07
N PRO A 622 -24.02 -27.33 18.81
CA PRO A 622 -23.78 -27.85 20.16
C PRO A 622 -24.81 -27.35 21.19
N TYR A 623 -25.30 -26.11 21.02
CA TYR A 623 -26.50 -25.61 21.70
C TYR A 623 -27.21 -24.56 20.84
N LEU A 624 -28.54 -24.60 20.86
CA LEU A 624 -29.38 -23.52 20.33
C LEU A 624 -30.68 -23.44 21.15
N SER A 625 -30.97 -22.27 21.72
CA SER A 625 -32.30 -21.94 22.25
C SER A 625 -33.07 -21.05 21.28
N VAL A 626 -34.36 -21.30 21.09
CA VAL A 626 -35.29 -20.42 20.36
C VAL A 626 -36.57 -20.21 21.14
N HIS A 627 -37.13 -19.00 21.06
CA HIS A 627 -38.47 -18.71 21.53
C HIS A 627 -39.51 -19.26 20.54
N ILE A 628 -40.59 -19.82 21.06
CA ILE A 628 -41.75 -20.32 20.31
C ILE A 628 -42.91 -19.33 20.47
N LEU A 629 -43.44 -18.85 19.35
CA LEU A 629 -44.47 -17.81 19.29
C LEU A 629 -45.65 -18.19 18.39
N HIS A 630 -46.82 -17.63 18.73
CA HIS A 630 -48.01 -17.60 17.89
C HIS A 630 -48.61 -16.19 18.01
N ASP A 631 -49.08 -15.62 16.89
CA ASP A 631 -49.62 -14.25 16.78
C ASP A 631 -48.77 -13.17 17.51
N GLY A 632 -47.45 -13.34 17.47
CA GLY A 632 -46.47 -12.44 18.08
C GLY A 632 -46.30 -12.58 19.60
N LYS A 633 -47.13 -13.37 20.29
CA LYS A 633 -47.01 -13.68 21.73
C LYS A 633 -46.01 -14.80 21.97
N LEU A 634 -45.34 -14.76 23.11
CA LEU A 634 -44.37 -15.79 23.55
C LEU A 634 -45.12 -16.90 24.29
N LEU A 635 -45.04 -18.14 23.78
CA LEU A 635 -45.71 -19.30 24.37
C LEU A 635 -44.75 -20.28 25.06
N GLY A 636 -43.49 -20.30 24.63
CA GLY A 636 -42.51 -21.27 25.11
C GLY A 636 -41.09 -21.02 24.63
N GLU A 637 -40.19 -21.91 25.05
CA GLU A 637 -38.78 -21.96 24.65
C GLU A 637 -38.46 -23.40 24.19
N ALA A 638 -37.73 -23.55 23.09
CA ALA A 638 -37.23 -24.83 22.60
C ALA A 638 -35.71 -24.82 22.52
N VAL A 639 -35.08 -25.89 23.01
CA VAL A 639 -33.64 -26.03 23.19
C VAL A 639 -33.16 -27.31 22.51
N SER A 640 -32.19 -27.14 21.61
CA SER A 640 -31.43 -28.22 20.97
C SER A 640 -30.03 -28.30 21.59
N ARG A 641 -29.46 -29.51 21.66
CA ARG A 641 -28.10 -29.78 22.17
C ARG A 641 -27.42 -30.85 21.32
N ASN A 642 -26.14 -30.64 20.98
CA ASN A 642 -25.27 -31.58 20.28
C ASN A 642 -25.89 -32.20 19.01
N VAL A 643 -26.58 -31.38 18.21
CA VAL A 643 -27.23 -31.82 16.96
C VAL A 643 -26.30 -31.56 15.77
N ALA A 644 -25.92 -32.63 15.07
CA ALA A 644 -25.34 -32.55 13.74
C ALA A 644 -26.44 -32.51 12.68
N PHE A 645 -26.51 -31.41 11.92
CA PHE A 645 -27.47 -31.19 10.84
C PHE A 645 -26.79 -31.44 9.50
N ASN A 646 -26.80 -32.70 9.08
CA ASN A 646 -26.16 -33.17 7.85
C ASN A 646 -26.98 -32.76 6.61
N LEU A 647 -26.41 -32.97 5.42
CA LEU A 647 -27.14 -32.80 4.15
C LEU A 647 -28.27 -33.84 4.02
N GLY A 648 -29.43 -33.44 3.49
CA GLY A 648 -30.57 -34.33 3.30
C GLY A 648 -31.42 -34.59 4.56
N LYS A 649 -31.99 -35.79 4.70
CA LYS A 649 -32.92 -36.12 5.80
C LYS A 649 -32.13 -36.43 7.09
N ASN A 650 -32.33 -35.60 8.11
CA ASN A 650 -31.89 -35.87 9.48
C ASN A 650 -33.07 -36.45 10.29
N THR A 651 -32.79 -37.39 11.18
CA THR A 651 -33.81 -38.15 11.91
C THR A 651 -33.50 -38.24 13.41
N ASN A 652 -34.55 -38.34 14.22
CA ASN A 652 -34.49 -38.49 15.67
C ASN A 652 -33.67 -37.39 16.38
N LEU A 653 -33.75 -36.15 15.89
CA LEU A 653 -33.06 -35.02 16.53
C LEU A 653 -33.74 -34.68 17.85
N PRO A 654 -33.02 -34.71 18.99
CA PRO A 654 -33.62 -34.44 20.30
C PRO A 654 -33.83 -32.94 20.52
N VAL A 655 -35.08 -32.55 20.74
CA VAL A 655 -35.46 -31.19 21.11
C VAL A 655 -36.17 -31.22 22.46
N HIS A 656 -35.69 -30.40 23.40
CA HIS A 656 -36.40 -30.13 24.65
C HIS A 656 -37.24 -28.88 24.49
N ALA A 657 -38.50 -28.90 24.92
CA ALA A 657 -39.37 -27.73 24.88
C ALA A 657 -40.03 -27.46 26.23
N LEU A 658 -40.12 -26.18 26.58
CA LEU A 658 -40.88 -25.66 27.70
C LEU A 658 -42.06 -24.86 27.13
N TRP A 659 -43.28 -25.33 27.40
CA TRP A 659 -44.51 -24.57 27.20
C TRP A 659 -44.90 -23.92 28.51
N ASP A 660 -44.98 -22.59 28.55
CA ASP A 660 -45.29 -21.82 29.78
C ASP A 660 -45.81 -20.42 29.43
N PRO A 661 -46.91 -20.32 28.65
CA PRO A 661 -47.35 -19.06 28.04
C PRO A 661 -47.70 -18.00 29.10
N LEU A 662 -48.26 -18.42 30.24
CA LEU A 662 -48.66 -17.53 31.33
C LEU A 662 -47.47 -16.81 31.95
N ARG A 663 -46.39 -17.53 32.32
CA ARG A 663 -45.21 -16.92 32.94
C ARG A 663 -44.31 -16.21 31.93
N LEU A 664 -44.28 -16.65 30.68
CA LEU A 664 -43.41 -16.09 29.63
C LEU A 664 -44.04 -14.90 28.88
N GLY A 665 -45.37 -14.86 28.73
CA GLY A 665 -46.08 -13.88 27.91
C GLY A 665 -47.32 -13.23 28.55
N GLY A 666 -47.72 -13.63 29.76
CA GLY A 666 -48.89 -13.10 30.47
C GLY A 666 -50.22 -13.69 29.99
N GLU A 667 -51.34 -13.18 30.53
CA GLU A 667 -52.68 -13.72 30.25
C GLU A 667 -53.06 -13.69 28.76
N ASP A 668 -52.70 -12.63 28.01
CA ASP A 668 -52.91 -12.60 26.55
C ASP A 668 -52.25 -13.80 25.84
N ALA A 669 -51.06 -14.20 26.30
CA ALA A 669 -50.32 -15.32 25.71
C ALA A 669 -50.88 -16.67 26.19
N HIS A 670 -51.38 -16.74 27.42
CA HIS A 670 -52.10 -17.88 27.98
C HIS A 670 -53.39 -18.16 27.18
N GLU A 671 -54.20 -17.13 26.89
CA GLU A 671 -55.39 -17.25 26.04
C GLU A 671 -55.03 -17.65 24.59
N ILE A 672 -54.04 -17.00 23.98
CA ILE A 672 -53.58 -17.35 22.62
C ILE A 672 -52.97 -18.77 22.56
N GLY A 673 -52.32 -19.22 23.63
CA GLY A 673 -51.85 -20.59 23.78
C GLY A 673 -53.00 -21.61 23.90
N ARG A 674 -54.01 -21.32 24.72
CA ARG A 674 -55.24 -22.12 24.85
C ARG A 674 -55.97 -22.25 23.50
N ASN A 675 -56.10 -21.15 22.77
CA ASN A 675 -56.74 -21.12 21.46
C ASN A 675 -55.94 -21.92 20.43
N LEU A 676 -54.61 -21.76 20.39
CA LEU A 676 -53.72 -22.55 19.54
C LEU A 676 -53.84 -24.05 19.79
N LEU A 677 -53.85 -24.47 21.06
CA LEU A 677 -54.05 -25.88 21.44
C LEU A 677 -55.43 -26.38 21.02
N SER A 678 -56.47 -25.58 21.23
CA SER A 678 -57.86 -25.88 20.88
C SER A 678 -58.05 -26.11 19.36
N ASP A 679 -57.51 -25.23 18.52
CA ASP A 679 -57.53 -25.39 17.07
C ASP A 679 -56.67 -26.56 16.59
N TYR A 680 -55.51 -26.79 17.23
CA TYR A 680 -54.62 -27.90 16.90
C TYR A 680 -55.29 -29.27 17.16
N VAL A 681 -55.90 -29.49 18.34
CA VAL A 681 -56.61 -30.74 18.66
C VAL A 681 -57.88 -30.92 17.84
N SER A 682 -58.51 -29.82 17.41
CA SER A 682 -59.64 -29.82 16.46
C SER A 682 -59.23 -30.16 15.01
N GLY A 683 -57.93 -30.24 14.73
CA GLY A 683 -57.39 -30.60 13.41
C GLY A 683 -57.38 -29.45 12.39
N GLU A 684 -57.61 -28.21 12.83
CA GLU A 684 -57.46 -27.01 11.99
C GLU A 684 -55.96 -26.75 11.72
N ASN A 685 -55.64 -25.90 10.73
CA ASN A 685 -54.26 -25.67 10.29
C ASN A 685 -53.61 -24.50 11.04
N THR A 686 -52.88 -24.80 12.11
CA THR A 686 -52.17 -23.80 12.92
C THR A 686 -50.70 -23.63 12.51
N THR A 687 -50.07 -22.54 12.93
CA THR A 687 -48.65 -22.22 12.64
C THR A 687 -47.88 -21.85 13.91
N LEU A 688 -46.60 -22.14 13.93
CA LEU A 688 -45.66 -21.79 15.00
C LEU A 688 -44.52 -20.96 14.42
N THR A 689 -44.13 -19.92 15.14
CA THR A 689 -42.99 -19.07 14.77
C THR A 689 -41.83 -19.30 15.74
N ALA A 690 -40.73 -19.81 15.23
CA ALA A 690 -39.46 -19.84 15.95
C ALA A 690 -38.72 -18.51 15.76
N ARG A 691 -38.16 -17.97 16.84
CA ARG A 691 -37.36 -16.73 16.83
C ARG A 691 -36.21 -16.84 17.82
N THR A 692 -34.99 -16.46 17.42
CA THR A 692 -33.86 -16.41 18.35
C THR A 692 -33.97 -15.21 19.30
N HIS A 693 -33.05 -15.11 20.26
CA HIS A 693 -32.92 -14.06 21.25
C HIS A 693 -31.45 -13.88 21.65
N LYS A 694 -31.14 -12.90 22.50
CA LYS A 694 -29.76 -12.58 22.92
C LYS A 694 -29.01 -13.78 23.54
N LYS A 695 -29.71 -14.77 24.11
CA LYS A 695 -29.09 -15.96 24.73
C LYS A 695 -29.22 -17.24 23.87
N SER A 696 -29.71 -17.16 22.64
CA SER A 696 -29.86 -18.34 21.75
C SER A 696 -28.56 -19.09 21.52
N ILE A 697 -27.46 -18.34 21.39
CA ILE A 697 -26.08 -18.81 21.30
C ILE A 697 -25.32 -18.05 22.40
N PRO A 698 -25.08 -18.65 23.59
CA PRO A 698 -24.59 -17.93 24.76
C PRO A 698 -23.28 -17.19 24.54
N ASN A 699 -22.32 -17.83 23.85
CA ASN A 699 -20.96 -17.31 23.67
C ASN A 699 -20.88 -16.22 22.58
N VAL A 700 -21.86 -16.15 21.67
CA VAL A 700 -21.93 -15.10 20.64
C VAL A 700 -23.29 -14.40 20.62
N PRO A 701 -23.61 -13.57 21.64
CA PRO A 701 -24.92 -12.90 21.79
C PRO A 701 -25.29 -11.98 20.63
N ILE A 702 -24.30 -11.49 19.87
CA ILE A 702 -24.52 -10.65 18.68
C ILE A 702 -25.23 -11.43 17.57
N ILE A 703 -24.90 -12.71 17.35
CA ILE A 703 -25.59 -13.57 16.37
C ILE A 703 -27.00 -13.88 16.85
N GLY A 704 -27.19 -14.22 18.13
CA GLY A 704 -28.52 -14.47 18.70
C GLY A 704 -29.48 -13.26 18.56
N LYS A 705 -28.95 -12.05 18.76
CA LYS A 705 -29.66 -10.76 18.55
C LYS A 705 -29.85 -10.41 17.06
N ALA A 706 -28.87 -10.69 16.21
CA ALA A 706 -28.97 -10.46 14.76
C ALA A 706 -30.08 -11.30 14.14
N LEU A 707 -30.09 -12.60 14.47
CA LEU A 707 -31.10 -13.55 14.00
C LEU A 707 -32.48 -13.30 14.65
N SER A 708 -32.60 -12.54 15.76
CA SER A 708 -33.92 -12.32 16.39
C SER A 708 -34.82 -11.37 15.60
N LYS A 709 -34.28 -10.75 14.54
CA LYS A 709 -35.03 -10.03 13.51
C LYS A 709 -35.64 -10.95 12.45
N ILE A 710 -35.34 -12.26 12.50
CA ILE A 710 -35.80 -13.28 11.56
C ILE A 710 -36.81 -14.17 12.27
N ASN A 711 -38.06 -14.12 11.78
CA ASN A 711 -39.13 -14.99 12.23
C ASN A 711 -39.21 -16.19 11.28
N ILE A 712 -39.00 -17.41 11.78
CA ILE A 712 -39.18 -18.64 11.01
C ILE A 712 -40.56 -19.23 11.36
N THR A 713 -41.57 -18.86 10.56
CA THR A 713 -42.93 -19.38 10.72
C THR A 713 -43.12 -20.67 9.91
N LEU A 714 -43.51 -21.75 10.57
CA LEU A 714 -43.77 -23.07 10.00
C LEU A 714 -45.20 -23.53 10.35
N PRO A 715 -45.82 -24.42 9.55
CA PRO A 715 -47.03 -25.11 10.01
C PRO A 715 -46.71 -25.91 11.27
N ALA A 716 -47.65 -25.97 12.23
CA ALA A 716 -47.48 -26.79 13.42
C ALA A 716 -47.35 -28.27 13.00
N PRO A 717 -46.31 -29.00 13.45
CA PRO A 717 -46.11 -30.39 13.05
C PRO A 717 -47.28 -31.25 13.52
N ARG A 718 -47.78 -32.14 12.68
CA ARG A 718 -48.81 -33.11 13.07
C ARG A 718 -48.13 -34.28 13.78
N ILE A 719 -48.54 -34.56 15.02
CA ILE A 719 -48.07 -35.72 15.75
C ILE A 719 -48.78 -36.96 15.21
N THR A 720 -48.04 -38.00 14.86
CA THR A 720 -48.59 -39.27 14.36
C THR A 720 -49.08 -40.16 15.51
N VAL A 721 -50.27 -40.73 15.39
CA VAL A 721 -50.79 -41.69 16.36
C VAL A 721 -50.10 -43.06 16.15
N PRO A 722 -49.59 -43.72 17.20
CA PRO A 722 -48.99 -45.05 17.08
C PRO A 722 -50.02 -46.11 16.66
N GLY A 723 -49.73 -46.85 15.60
CA GLY A 723 -50.46 -48.08 15.22
C GLY A 723 -51.57 -47.94 14.18
N GLU A 724 -51.74 -46.78 13.54
CA GLU A 724 -52.63 -46.63 12.37
C GLU A 724 -51.82 -46.48 11.08
N ASP A 725 -51.70 -47.57 10.31
CA ASP A 725 -51.24 -47.51 8.91
C ASP A 725 -52.28 -46.75 8.09
N GLY A 726 -51.90 -45.58 7.56
CA GLY A 726 -52.84 -44.61 6.99
C GLY A 726 -53.64 -45.13 5.79
N GLN A 727 -54.91 -45.44 6.00
CA GLN A 727 -55.89 -45.65 4.92
C GLN A 727 -56.32 -44.31 4.31
N ASP A 728 -56.61 -44.31 3.01
CA ASP A 728 -56.69 -43.10 2.19
C ASP A 728 -57.70 -42.04 2.69
N GLY A 729 -57.17 -40.87 3.06
CA GLY A 729 -57.89 -39.59 3.02
C GLY A 729 -58.51 -39.07 4.31
N GLU A 730 -58.74 -39.89 5.34
CA GLU A 730 -59.23 -39.39 6.63
C GLU A 730 -58.06 -38.93 7.53
N LYS A 731 -58.11 -37.66 7.97
CA LYS A 731 -57.08 -37.07 8.84
C LYS A 731 -57.16 -37.69 10.24
N PRO A 732 -56.03 -38.04 10.90
CA PRO A 732 -56.04 -38.50 12.29
C PRO A 732 -56.60 -37.43 13.22
N ARG A 733 -57.33 -37.86 14.25
CA ARG A 733 -58.12 -37.02 15.17
C ARG A 733 -58.06 -37.59 16.57
N PHE A 734 -58.16 -36.73 17.59
CA PHE A 734 -58.21 -37.18 18.98
C PHE A 734 -59.42 -38.08 19.30
N ILE A 735 -60.55 -37.90 18.60
CA ILE A 735 -61.69 -38.83 18.60
C ILE A 735 -61.72 -39.56 17.26
N ALA A 736 -61.57 -40.89 17.28
CA ALA A 736 -61.66 -41.74 16.09
C ALA A 736 -63.11 -42.19 15.82
N ASP A 737 -63.68 -42.91 16.79
CA ASP A 737 -65.03 -43.51 16.73
C ASP A 737 -65.88 -42.99 17.91
N ALA A 738 -67.19 -42.89 17.69
CA ALA A 738 -68.20 -42.77 18.74
C ALA A 738 -69.18 -43.95 18.68
N THR A 739 -69.69 -44.39 19.83
CA THR A 739 -70.79 -45.36 19.92
C THR A 739 -71.84 -44.85 20.89
N PHE A 740 -73.06 -44.63 20.40
CA PHE A 740 -74.21 -44.18 21.17
C PHE A 740 -75.12 -45.37 21.51
N HIS A 741 -75.50 -45.50 22.77
CA HIS A 741 -76.39 -46.54 23.31
C HIS A 741 -77.73 -45.91 23.68
N LEU A 742 -78.77 -46.21 22.90
CA LEU A 742 -80.08 -45.56 23.03
C LEU A 742 -80.84 -45.99 24.30
N PHE A 743 -80.76 -47.26 24.70
CA PHE A 743 -81.49 -47.77 25.87
C PHE A 743 -80.89 -47.31 27.19
N SER A 744 -79.55 -47.30 27.32
CA SER A 744 -78.89 -46.77 28.52
C SER A 744 -78.72 -45.25 28.51
N SER A 745 -79.01 -44.57 27.38
CA SER A 745 -78.78 -43.14 27.18
C SER A 745 -77.34 -42.72 27.53
N THR A 746 -76.38 -43.44 26.94
CA THR A 746 -74.94 -43.20 27.14
C THR A 746 -74.16 -43.26 25.83
N ALA A 747 -73.03 -42.56 25.78
CA ALA A 747 -72.06 -42.65 24.69
C ALA A 747 -70.73 -43.21 25.21
N SER A 748 -69.98 -43.88 24.35
CA SER A 748 -68.55 -44.14 24.56
C SER A 748 -67.78 -43.75 23.32
N PHE A 749 -66.58 -43.19 23.52
CA PHE A 749 -65.73 -42.70 22.45
C PHE A 749 -64.42 -43.48 22.43
N THR A 750 -63.89 -43.71 21.24
CA THR A 750 -62.49 -44.13 21.08
C THR A 750 -61.63 -42.88 20.97
N LEU A 751 -60.71 -42.72 21.92
CA LEU A 751 -59.74 -41.64 21.94
C LEU A 751 -58.40 -42.14 21.39
N LEU A 752 -57.72 -41.29 20.64
CA LEU A 752 -56.36 -41.51 20.15
C LEU A 752 -55.41 -40.53 20.84
N SER A 753 -54.74 -40.97 21.90
CA SER A 753 -53.73 -40.18 22.58
C SER A 753 -52.41 -40.21 21.78
N PRO A 754 -51.86 -39.04 21.39
CA PRO A 754 -50.58 -38.97 20.68
C PRO A 754 -49.37 -39.12 21.61
N LEU A 755 -49.56 -39.16 22.93
CA LEU A 755 -48.50 -39.34 23.92
C LEU A 755 -48.19 -40.84 24.08
N LEU A 756 -46.90 -41.19 24.09
CA LEU A 756 -46.45 -42.59 24.21
C LEU A 756 -46.29 -43.06 25.67
N TYR A 757 -45.84 -42.18 26.55
CA TYR A 757 -45.45 -42.53 27.93
C TYR A 757 -46.38 -41.98 29.01
N ASN A 758 -47.17 -40.96 28.69
CA ASN A 758 -47.93 -40.18 29.67
C ASN A 758 -49.44 -40.31 29.40
N THR A 759 -50.22 -40.59 30.45
CA THR A 759 -51.68 -40.60 30.39
C THR A 759 -52.23 -39.19 30.55
N LEU A 760 -53.04 -38.75 29.59
CA LEU A 760 -53.85 -37.53 29.70
C LEU A 760 -55.12 -37.87 30.50
N TYR A 761 -55.58 -36.96 31.34
CA TYR A 761 -56.88 -37.08 32.02
C TYR A 761 -57.85 -36.05 31.44
N ILE A 762 -59.11 -36.44 31.27
CA ILE A 762 -60.22 -35.52 31.05
C ILE A 762 -60.92 -35.39 32.41
N GLU A 763 -60.87 -34.19 32.99
CA GLU A 763 -61.43 -33.88 34.32
C GLU A 763 -62.89 -33.46 34.23
N HIS A 764 -63.22 -32.68 33.21
CA HIS A 764 -64.58 -32.23 32.91
C HIS A 764 -64.79 -32.21 31.39
N ILE A 765 -65.98 -32.60 30.95
CA ILE A 765 -66.42 -32.48 29.55
C ILE A 765 -67.86 -31.97 29.50
N ASN A 766 -68.06 -30.92 28.71
CA ASN A 766 -69.38 -30.42 28.31
C ASN A 766 -69.42 -30.36 26.78
N ALA A 767 -70.04 -31.37 26.17
CA ALA A 767 -70.04 -31.61 24.73
C ALA A 767 -71.47 -31.67 24.14
N THR A 768 -71.65 -31.18 22.93
CA THR A 768 -72.89 -31.29 22.15
C THR A 768 -72.62 -32.00 20.83
N ALA A 769 -73.40 -33.05 20.55
CA ALA A 769 -73.38 -33.75 19.27
C ALA A 769 -74.40 -33.15 18.29
N LEU A 770 -73.95 -32.85 17.07
CA LEU A 770 -74.72 -32.15 16.04
C LEU A 770 -74.89 -33.04 14.80
N TYR A 771 -76.12 -33.15 14.31
CA TYR A 771 -76.43 -33.70 12.99
C TYR A 771 -76.36 -32.61 11.92
N ASN A 772 -75.85 -32.95 10.74
CA ASN A 772 -75.80 -32.05 9.57
C ASN A 772 -75.23 -30.65 9.91
N HIS A 773 -74.18 -30.62 10.75
CA HIS A 773 -73.49 -29.42 11.26
C HIS A 773 -74.29 -28.47 12.17
N THR A 774 -75.62 -28.63 12.34
CA THR A 774 -76.46 -27.64 13.05
C THR A 774 -77.51 -28.19 14.01
N GLU A 775 -78.02 -29.42 13.82
CA GLU A 775 -79.16 -29.94 14.59
C GLU A 775 -78.69 -30.70 15.84
N PRO A 776 -78.93 -30.23 17.08
CA PRO A 776 -78.46 -30.92 18.27
C PRO A 776 -79.19 -32.25 18.49
N ILE A 777 -78.43 -33.34 18.61
CA ILE A 777 -78.94 -34.69 18.91
C ILE A 777 -78.92 -34.95 20.41
N GLY A 778 -77.86 -34.53 21.11
CA GLY A 778 -77.73 -34.72 22.55
C GLY A 778 -76.51 -34.02 23.12
N GLN A 779 -76.58 -33.75 24.42
CA GLN A 779 -75.53 -33.14 25.22
C GLN A 779 -74.93 -34.17 26.18
N ILE A 780 -73.64 -34.03 26.48
CA ILE A 780 -72.88 -34.84 27.41
C ILE A 780 -72.23 -33.88 28.40
N VAL A 781 -72.60 -33.98 29.67
CA VAL A 781 -71.93 -33.28 30.78
C VAL A 781 -71.44 -34.33 31.75
N HIS A 782 -70.15 -34.29 32.09
CA HIS A 782 -69.53 -35.25 33.01
C HIS A 782 -68.36 -34.59 33.74
N ASP A 783 -68.38 -34.72 35.07
CA ASP A 783 -67.45 -34.05 36.02
C ASP A 783 -66.55 -35.04 36.77
N GLU A 784 -66.59 -36.34 36.42
CA GLU A 784 -65.73 -37.36 37.03
C GLU A 784 -64.49 -37.59 36.15
N PRO A 785 -63.26 -37.47 36.68
CA PRO A 785 -62.06 -37.60 35.87
C PRO A 785 -61.83 -39.02 35.32
N PHE A 786 -61.51 -39.12 34.02
CA PHE A 786 -61.18 -40.40 33.37
C PHE A 786 -59.91 -40.33 32.49
N PRO A 787 -59.14 -41.43 32.39
CA PRO A 787 -57.89 -41.45 31.64
C PRO A 787 -58.08 -41.68 30.14
N ALA A 788 -57.41 -40.87 29.33
CA ALA A 788 -57.07 -41.14 27.94
C ALA A 788 -55.61 -41.68 27.90
N THR A 789 -55.46 -42.99 28.00
CA THR A 789 -54.15 -43.66 27.99
C THR A 789 -53.45 -43.56 26.63
N PRO A 790 -52.11 -43.68 26.57
CA PRO A 790 -51.33 -43.73 25.33
C PRO A 790 -51.95 -44.58 24.20
N GLY A 791 -51.90 -44.07 22.97
CA GLY A 791 -52.48 -44.73 21.80
C GLY A 791 -54.01 -44.79 21.84
N ARG A 792 -54.57 -45.93 21.42
CA ARG A 792 -56.02 -46.13 21.27
C ARG A 792 -56.66 -46.57 22.60
N SER A 793 -57.49 -45.69 23.18
CA SER A 793 -58.23 -45.92 24.43
C SER A 793 -59.74 -45.74 24.24
N GLN A 794 -60.55 -46.21 25.19
CA GLN A 794 -62.01 -46.03 25.18
C GLN A 794 -62.47 -45.34 26.45
N THR A 795 -63.37 -44.36 26.34
CA THR A 795 -63.95 -43.65 27.49
C THR A 795 -64.84 -44.58 28.33
N PRO A 796 -65.14 -44.23 29.59
CA PRO A 796 -66.33 -44.73 30.26
C PRO A 796 -67.60 -44.41 29.44
N ARG A 797 -68.72 -45.05 29.82
CA ARG A 797 -70.04 -44.74 29.27
C ARG A 797 -70.55 -43.41 29.83
N LEU A 798 -70.24 -42.32 29.14
CA LEU A 798 -70.67 -40.97 29.49
C LEU A 798 -72.20 -40.84 29.33
N PRO A 799 -72.92 -40.18 30.25
CA PRO A 799 -74.36 -39.95 30.12
C PRO A 799 -74.67 -39.02 28.94
N VAL A 800 -75.80 -39.25 28.25
CA VAL A 800 -76.27 -38.41 27.13
C VAL A 800 -77.67 -37.92 27.41
N GLU A 801 -77.84 -36.59 27.52
CA GLU A 801 -79.14 -35.95 27.52
C GLU A 801 -79.59 -35.75 26.07
N TRP A 802 -80.60 -36.51 25.64
CA TRP A 802 -81.12 -36.43 24.28
C TRP A 802 -81.92 -35.15 24.04
N SER A 803 -81.63 -34.49 22.92
CA SER A 803 -82.38 -33.32 22.44
C SER A 803 -83.84 -33.70 22.17
N PRO A 804 -84.83 -33.05 22.80
CA PRO A 804 -86.25 -33.32 22.55
C PRO A 804 -86.74 -32.82 21.18
N SER A 805 -85.85 -32.26 20.35
CA SER A 805 -86.15 -31.95 18.95
C SER A 805 -86.47 -33.23 18.16
N ARG A 806 -87.56 -33.21 17.39
CA ARG A 806 -87.99 -34.40 16.63
C ARG A 806 -87.03 -34.80 15.49
N VAL A 807 -86.10 -33.91 15.12
CA VAL A 807 -85.18 -34.10 13.99
C VAL A 807 -83.95 -34.89 14.43
N GLY A 808 -83.19 -34.40 15.41
CA GLY A 808 -81.92 -35.02 15.85
C GLY A 808 -82.10 -36.43 16.40
N TYR A 809 -82.92 -36.59 17.45
CA TYR A 809 -83.18 -37.90 18.06
C TYR A 809 -83.92 -38.87 17.10
N GLY A 810 -84.77 -38.34 16.22
CA GLY A 810 -85.44 -39.11 15.17
C GLY A 810 -84.43 -39.77 14.21
N LYS A 811 -83.46 -39.00 13.72
CA LYS A 811 -82.41 -39.50 12.81
C LYS A 811 -81.45 -40.49 13.48
N LEU A 812 -81.17 -40.32 14.77
CA LEU A 812 -80.39 -41.32 15.51
C LEU A 812 -81.15 -42.65 15.62
N LYS A 813 -82.47 -42.62 15.89
CA LYS A 813 -83.32 -43.82 15.95
C LYS A 813 -83.50 -44.50 14.59
N GLU A 814 -83.55 -43.75 13.49
CA GLU A 814 -83.57 -44.30 12.12
C GLU A 814 -82.30 -45.09 11.79
N ALA A 815 -81.17 -44.76 12.42
CA ALA A 815 -79.87 -45.40 12.19
C ALA A 815 -79.50 -46.50 13.20
N LEU A 816 -80.47 -46.97 14.01
CA LEU A 816 -80.28 -48.05 14.96
C LEU A 816 -79.73 -49.31 14.27
N GLY A 817 -78.56 -49.80 14.71
CA GLY A 817 -77.85 -50.92 14.08
C GLY A 817 -76.92 -50.52 12.93
N GLY A 818 -76.82 -49.23 12.61
CA GLY A 818 -75.91 -48.66 11.60
C GLY A 818 -75.00 -47.57 12.18
N SER A 819 -74.62 -46.60 11.33
CA SER A 819 -73.81 -45.46 11.73
C SER A 819 -74.25 -44.15 11.05
N LEU A 820 -73.96 -43.04 11.73
CA LEU A 820 -74.07 -41.67 11.24
C LEU A 820 -72.68 -41.02 11.19
N LYS A 821 -72.53 -39.93 10.43
CA LYS A 821 -71.44 -38.97 10.63
C LYS A 821 -71.97 -37.77 11.40
N LEU A 822 -71.37 -37.47 12.56
CA LEU A 822 -71.79 -36.41 13.48
C LEU A 822 -70.69 -35.37 13.68
N ASP A 823 -71.08 -34.13 13.89
CA ASP A 823 -70.18 -33.09 14.38
C ASP A 823 -70.23 -33.06 15.92
N ALA A 824 -69.15 -32.62 16.54
CA ALA A 824 -69.04 -32.49 17.99
C ALA A 824 -68.40 -31.15 18.35
N VAL A 825 -69.03 -30.41 19.26
CA VAL A 825 -68.48 -29.19 19.87
C VAL A 825 -68.39 -29.43 21.37
N ALA A 826 -67.22 -29.24 21.98
CA ALA A 826 -67.03 -29.50 23.40
C ALA A 826 -66.08 -28.50 24.07
N ASN A 827 -66.41 -28.12 25.30
CA ASN A 827 -65.43 -27.60 26.26
C ASN A 827 -64.91 -28.80 27.06
N VAL A 828 -63.59 -29.00 27.09
CA VAL A 828 -62.94 -30.14 27.73
C VAL A 828 -61.82 -29.64 28.63
N THR A 829 -61.95 -29.83 29.94
CA THR A 829 -60.86 -29.58 30.88
C THR A 829 -59.97 -30.82 30.93
N VAL A 830 -58.75 -30.66 30.45
CA VAL A 830 -57.72 -31.71 30.38
C VAL A 830 -56.66 -31.47 31.44
N ARG A 831 -56.15 -32.56 32.03
CA ARG A 831 -55.04 -32.53 32.99
C ARG A 831 -53.93 -33.48 32.56
N LEU A 832 -52.69 -32.99 32.63
CA LEU A 832 -51.48 -33.70 32.28
C LEU A 832 -50.48 -33.53 33.44
N GLY A 833 -50.37 -34.55 34.29
CA GLY A 833 -49.66 -34.43 35.57
C GLY A 833 -50.32 -33.37 36.47
N SER A 834 -49.61 -32.28 36.72
CA SER A 834 -50.06 -31.10 37.48
C SER A 834 -50.68 -30.01 36.59
N TRP A 835 -50.38 -30.00 35.29
CA TRP A 835 -50.87 -28.98 34.36
C TRP A 835 -52.33 -29.23 34.01
N THR A 836 -53.19 -28.21 34.09
CA THR A 836 -54.63 -28.32 33.81
C THR A 836 -55.09 -27.14 32.96
N GLU A 837 -55.84 -27.41 31.90
CA GLU A 837 -56.32 -26.39 30.95
C GLU A 837 -57.68 -26.78 30.36
N THR A 838 -58.52 -25.79 30.04
CA THR A 838 -59.81 -26.00 29.36
C THR A 838 -59.70 -25.64 27.88
N LEU A 839 -59.84 -26.65 27.03
CA LEU A 839 -59.74 -26.53 25.57
C LEU A 839 -61.12 -26.57 24.91
N TYR A 840 -61.26 -25.86 23.79
CA TYR A 840 -62.42 -25.91 22.91
C TYR A 840 -62.16 -26.90 21.76
N TYR A 841 -62.92 -27.99 21.71
CA TYR A 841 -62.79 -29.01 20.68
C TYR A 841 -63.93 -28.92 19.64
N ARG A 842 -63.58 -29.00 18.36
CA ARG A 842 -64.52 -29.06 17.24
C ARG A 842 -64.20 -30.22 16.29
N GLY A 843 -64.93 -31.33 16.42
CA GLY A 843 -64.88 -32.46 15.48
C GLY A 843 -65.95 -32.34 14.38
N LYS A 844 -65.61 -32.69 13.13
CA LYS A 844 -66.51 -32.63 11.97
C LYS A 844 -66.69 -34.01 11.31
N GLY A 845 -67.90 -34.54 11.27
CA GLY A 845 -68.21 -35.84 10.64
C GLY A 845 -67.50 -37.05 11.25
N ILE A 846 -67.43 -37.13 12.59
CA ILE A 846 -66.98 -38.30 13.36
C ILE A 846 -67.92 -39.49 13.09
N GLY A 847 -67.37 -40.69 12.93
CA GLY A 847 -68.16 -41.92 12.76
C GLY A 847 -68.86 -42.32 14.07
N ALA A 848 -70.18 -42.26 14.09
CA ALA A 848 -71.01 -42.56 15.25
C ALA A 848 -71.86 -43.82 15.00
N LYS A 849 -71.51 -44.94 15.63
CA LYS A 849 -72.29 -46.19 15.61
C LYS A 849 -73.48 -46.07 16.57
N VAL A 850 -74.66 -46.54 16.17
CA VAL A 850 -75.88 -46.47 17.02
C VAL A 850 -76.29 -47.88 17.46
N GLY A 851 -76.07 -48.17 18.74
CA GLY A 851 -76.53 -49.40 19.39
C GLY A 851 -77.86 -49.22 20.11
N LEU A 852 -78.48 -50.35 20.44
CA LEU A 852 -79.43 -50.45 21.55
C LEU A 852 -78.68 -50.12 22.86
#